data_AF-A0A6N7P8N7-F1
#
_entry.id   AF-A0A6N7P8N7-F1
#
_cell.length_a   1.000
_cell.length_b   1.000
_cell.length_c   1.000
_cell.angle_alpha   90.00
_cell.angle_beta   90.00
_cell.angle_gamma   90.00
#
_symmetry.space_group_name_H-M   'P 1'
#
loop_
_entity.id
_entity.type
_entity.pdbx_description
1 polymer ?
#
loop_
_entity_poly.entity_id
_entity_poly.type
_entity_poly.pdbx_seq_one_letter_code
_entity_poly.pdbx_strand_id
1 'polypeptide(L)'
;MNHIEKKPLHLLGYQFIDGPYLPEGKNEYYLRDKQRGKESVHRKLNAREIETLVRNDNTSDDWNNFFVDNDFDPNLVQHCHFYGMIRIGKLEPYFLEFHNLRLPVGLYNSTIASCDFGDNVVVQNVNFLSHYIIGNEVIIANVNEMATTDHAKFGNGIVKEGEPESVRIWLELCNENGGRNVMPFDGMLPGDAWLWTRNRHDDTLMNQFKAFTEKEFDKKRGYYGMVGDRTVIKNCKIIKDVTIGTDAYLKGANKLKNLTINSEANAATQIGEGCEMVNGIIGLGCRAFYGVKAVRFIMASHSQLKYGARLINSYLGNNATISCCEVLNSLIFPAHEQHHNNSFLCAALIMGQSNMAAGATIGSNHNSRGADGEIIAGRGFWPGLCVSLKHNSKFASFTLISKGNYLHELQVPYPFSLVVNDEHENSLKVMPGYWFMHNMYALARNSWKYVDRDKRVDKTQVLEFDYLAPDSVEEMFTALELMELAVGKAYHGNKKVSDKTLRQDGKQLLLNENESVSRMTLYADNIENATRKVQLLKVHKAYPLFRELIILYAVRNLLKNAAGIASFSALLSLCRNSKRTAWYNAGGQLIKAEDMDDIKSRIRKGKINSWHQLHDIYRQLGVSYEQDKLQHALACLLDLLQLTPKEFNAEKLRKCLEQSVHTSGALTEGIYRSREKDYTNPYRQMTYENQEEMDAVVGKLDENSFIQQTITDLKAYKKQVKDLIKKWEL
;
A
#
# COMPACT_ATOMS: atom_id res chain seq x y z
N MET A 1 32.18 -2.24 32.46
CA MET A 1 32.24 -0.80 32.80
C MET A 1 31.62 -0.03 31.65
N ASN A 2 30.82 0.99 31.93
CA ASN A 2 30.31 1.88 30.87
C ASN A 2 31.47 2.66 30.25
N HIS A 3 31.43 2.89 28.95
CA HIS A 3 32.40 3.74 28.26
C HIS A 3 31.97 5.21 28.37
N ILE A 4 32.46 5.92 29.39
CA ILE A 4 32.19 7.35 29.59
C ILE A 4 33.47 8.12 29.24
N GLU A 5 33.42 8.91 28.16
CA GLU A 5 34.53 9.76 27.73
C GLU A 5 34.41 11.15 28.35
N LYS A 6 35.51 11.68 28.90
CA LYS A 6 35.60 13.07 29.36
C LYS A 6 36.25 13.92 28.26
N LYS A 7 35.52 14.88 27.71
CA LYS A 7 36.02 15.84 26.71
C LYS A 7 35.93 17.29 27.25
N PRO A 8 36.81 18.20 26.80
CA PRO A 8 36.70 19.63 27.13
C PRO A 8 35.35 20.24 26.72
N LEU A 9 34.83 21.17 27.52
CA LEU A 9 33.54 21.83 27.26
C LEU A 9 33.49 22.57 25.91
N HIS A 10 34.59 23.19 25.48
CA HIS A 10 34.67 23.92 24.21
C HIS A 10 34.54 23.02 22.96
N LEU A 11 34.52 21.69 23.13
CA LEU A 11 34.24 20.74 22.04
C LEU A 11 32.75 20.37 21.96
N LEU A 12 31.93 20.78 22.92
CA LEU A 12 30.49 20.51 22.89
C LEU A 12 29.86 21.25 21.71
N GLY A 13 29.23 20.51 20.80
CA GLY A 13 28.64 21.08 19.59
C GLY A 13 29.60 21.22 18.39
N TYR A 14 30.87 20.81 18.52
CA TYR A 14 31.85 20.78 17.44
C TYR A 14 32.38 19.36 17.20
N GLN A 15 33.21 19.20 16.17
CA GLN A 15 33.78 17.90 15.77
C GLN A 15 32.68 16.86 15.50
N PHE A 16 31.57 17.29 14.90
CA PHE A 16 30.45 16.42 14.57
C PHE A 16 30.88 15.28 13.65
N ILE A 17 31.80 15.56 12.73
CA ILE A 17 32.41 14.57 11.84
C ILE A 17 33.81 14.28 12.37
N ASP A 18 34.08 13.02 12.74
CA ASP A 18 35.43 12.61 13.12
C ASP A 18 36.41 12.84 11.96
N GLY A 19 37.63 13.29 12.28
CA GLY A 19 38.66 13.68 11.30
C GLY A 19 38.88 12.71 10.14
N PRO A 20 38.94 11.37 10.34
CA PRO A 20 39.11 10.41 9.25
C PRO A 20 37.97 10.40 8.22
N TYR A 21 36.77 10.86 8.59
CA TYR A 21 35.59 10.90 7.71
C TYR A 21 35.30 12.29 7.15
N LEU A 22 36.16 13.28 7.46
CA LEU A 22 36.04 14.64 6.96
C LEU A 22 36.85 14.77 5.64
N PRO A 23 36.22 15.13 4.51
CA PRO A 23 36.94 15.26 3.25
C PRO A 23 38.00 16.37 3.28
N GLU A 24 39.08 16.19 2.53
CA GLU A 24 40.16 17.17 2.42
C GLU A 24 39.64 18.55 1.99
N GLY A 25 40.09 19.60 2.68
CA GLY A 25 39.69 20.99 2.43
C GLY A 25 38.26 21.33 2.84
N LYS A 26 37.52 20.42 3.49
CA LYS A 26 36.19 20.68 4.07
C LYS A 26 36.28 20.83 5.59
N ASN A 27 35.37 21.63 6.15
CA ASN A 27 35.11 21.68 7.59
C ASN A 27 33.88 20.83 7.92
N GLU A 28 33.57 20.63 9.20
CA GLU A 28 32.43 19.79 9.64
C GLU A 28 31.05 20.28 9.16
N TYR A 29 30.94 21.53 8.69
CA TYR A 29 29.69 22.15 8.29
C TYR A 29 29.36 22.02 6.80
N TYR A 30 30.26 21.46 5.97
CA TYR A 30 30.10 21.47 4.51
C TYR A 30 28.81 20.78 4.01
N LEU A 31 28.33 19.73 4.68
CA LEU A 31 27.06 19.07 4.34
C LEU A 31 25.86 19.85 4.88
N ARG A 32 25.96 20.38 6.09
CA ARG A 32 24.97 21.30 6.68
C ARG A 32 24.69 22.47 5.72
N ASP A 33 25.74 23.13 5.26
CA ASP A 33 25.64 24.26 4.32
C ASP A 33 25.02 23.85 2.98
N LYS A 34 25.34 22.64 2.50
CA LYS A 34 24.73 22.08 1.29
C LYS A 34 23.24 21.77 1.48
N GLN A 35 22.86 21.18 2.61
CA GLN A 35 21.48 20.82 2.94
C GLN A 35 20.58 22.05 3.08
N ARG A 36 21.10 23.10 3.71
CA ARG A 36 20.38 24.36 3.89
C ARG A 36 20.12 25.09 2.57
N GLY A 37 21.01 24.95 1.60
CA GLY A 37 20.88 25.63 0.30
C GLY A 37 21.31 27.11 0.32
N LYS A 38 20.94 27.85 -0.72
CA LYS A 38 21.41 29.22 -1.00
C LYS A 38 20.50 30.32 -0.44
N GLU A 39 19.97 30.18 0.76
CA GLU A 39 19.09 31.20 1.33
C GLU A 39 19.69 31.90 2.57
N SER A 40 19.42 33.22 2.58
CA SER A 40 19.79 34.32 3.50
C SER A 40 21.27 34.60 3.78
N VAL A 41 21.65 35.86 3.55
CA VAL A 41 22.95 36.43 3.94
C VAL A 41 22.93 36.63 5.45
N HIS A 42 23.54 35.71 6.18
CA HIS A 42 23.69 35.86 7.62
C HIS A 42 24.91 36.73 7.95
N ARG A 43 24.76 37.59 8.95
CA ARG A 43 25.86 38.38 9.53
C ARG A 43 26.20 37.88 10.94
N LYS A 44 27.33 38.32 11.47
CA LYS A 44 27.64 38.13 12.89
C LYS A 44 26.75 39.03 13.75
N LEU A 45 26.60 38.65 15.02
CA LEU A 45 26.01 39.51 16.04
C LEU A 45 26.84 40.80 16.21
N ASN A 46 26.16 41.91 16.44
CA ASN A 46 26.80 43.15 16.90
C ASN A 46 26.86 43.20 18.44
N ALA A 47 27.65 44.13 18.97
CA ALA A 47 27.87 44.24 20.42
C ALA A 47 26.58 44.46 21.23
N ARG A 48 25.61 45.23 20.70
CA ARG A 48 24.32 45.50 21.37
C ARG A 48 23.43 44.25 21.41
N GLU A 49 23.46 43.45 20.35
CA GLU A 49 22.74 42.18 20.30
C GLU A 49 23.31 41.17 21.29
N ILE A 50 24.64 41.05 21.39
CA ILE A 50 25.29 40.19 22.38
C ILE A 50 24.90 40.63 23.81
N GLU A 51 24.96 41.93 24.10
CA GLU A 51 24.55 42.47 25.41
C GLU A 51 23.08 42.14 25.74
N THR A 52 22.18 42.27 24.75
CA THR A 52 20.76 41.95 24.89
C THR A 52 20.55 40.45 25.16
N LEU A 53 21.23 39.57 24.41
CA LEU A 53 21.15 38.13 24.60
C LEU A 53 21.66 37.71 25.99
N VAL A 54 22.78 38.26 26.45
CA VAL A 54 23.32 37.99 27.79
C VAL A 54 22.36 38.49 28.88
N ARG A 55 21.78 39.69 28.71
CA ARG A 55 20.77 40.24 29.65
C ARG A 55 19.51 39.38 29.72
N ASN A 56 19.14 38.75 28.62
CA ASN A 56 18.03 37.79 28.54
C ASN A 56 18.41 36.38 29.06
N ASP A 57 19.51 36.28 29.82
CA ASP A 57 19.98 35.05 30.45
C ASP A 57 20.30 33.94 29.44
N ASN A 58 20.76 34.33 28.25
CA ASN A 58 21.33 33.39 27.30
C ASN A 58 22.83 33.23 27.53
N THR A 59 23.34 32.03 27.25
CA THR A 59 24.77 31.72 27.30
C THR A 59 25.21 31.10 25.98
N SER A 60 26.47 31.34 25.60
CA SER A 60 27.12 30.70 24.46
C SER A 60 28.55 30.38 24.83
N ASP A 61 29.05 29.27 24.31
CA ASP A 61 30.47 28.90 24.32
C ASP A 61 31.34 29.87 23.51
N ASP A 62 30.85 30.36 22.37
CA ASP A 62 31.49 31.38 21.54
C ASP A 62 30.47 32.15 20.67
N TRP A 63 30.19 33.40 21.05
CA TRP A 63 29.31 34.30 20.30
C TRP A 63 29.79 34.59 18.86
N ASN A 64 31.05 34.34 18.52
CA ASN A 64 31.54 34.50 17.14
C ASN A 64 30.99 33.46 16.16
N ASN A 65 30.47 32.35 16.67
CA ASN A 65 29.86 31.28 15.89
C ASN A 65 28.33 31.42 15.79
N PHE A 66 27.81 32.58 16.18
CA PHE A 66 26.40 32.94 16.09
C PHE A 66 26.16 33.86 14.88
N PHE A 67 25.30 33.42 13.97
CA PHE A 67 24.98 34.14 12.75
C PHE A 67 23.49 34.43 12.68
N VAL A 68 23.14 35.65 12.29
CA VAL A 68 21.74 36.13 12.30
C VAL A 68 21.39 36.85 11.01
N ASP A 69 20.11 36.87 10.67
CA ASP A 69 19.58 37.75 9.63
C ASP A 69 19.69 39.24 10.01
N ASN A 70 19.51 40.13 9.04
CA ASN A 70 19.49 41.57 9.30
C ASN A 70 18.30 41.99 10.18
N ASP A 71 17.15 41.33 10.00
CA ASP A 71 15.90 41.61 10.73
C ASP A 71 15.76 40.73 11.99
N PHE A 72 16.88 40.34 12.61
CA PHE A 72 16.91 39.58 13.85
C PHE A 72 16.66 40.47 15.08
N ASP A 73 15.68 40.10 15.91
CA ASP A 73 15.44 40.73 17.21
C ASP A 73 15.96 39.86 18.38
N PRO A 74 17.06 40.27 19.07
CA PRO A 74 17.60 39.53 20.21
C PRO A 74 16.66 39.47 21.42
N ASN A 75 15.61 40.31 21.50
CA ASN A 75 14.64 40.27 22.59
C ASN A 75 13.74 39.02 22.56
N LEU A 76 13.66 38.36 21.40
CA LEU A 76 12.88 37.14 21.19
C LEU A 76 13.68 35.86 21.47
N VAL A 77 14.88 35.99 22.05
CA VAL A 77 15.73 34.86 22.47
C VAL A 77 16.03 35.01 23.95
N GLN A 78 15.58 34.05 24.77
CA GLN A 78 15.66 34.14 26.24
C GLN A 78 15.93 32.78 26.89
N HIS A 79 16.72 32.77 27.97
CA HIS A 79 17.02 31.59 28.80
C HIS A 79 17.51 30.37 27.98
N CYS A 80 18.34 30.60 26.96
CA CYS A 80 18.89 29.53 26.13
C CYS A 80 20.40 29.29 26.37
N HIS A 81 20.82 28.03 26.22
CA HIS A 81 22.22 27.62 26.26
C HIS A 81 22.67 27.17 24.87
N PHE A 82 23.58 27.92 24.27
CA PHE A 82 24.07 27.69 22.91
C PHE A 82 25.47 27.07 22.91
N TYR A 83 25.64 26.10 22.03
CA TYR A 83 26.92 25.41 21.78
C TYR A 83 27.15 25.26 20.27
N GLY A 84 28.39 25.39 19.82
CA GLY A 84 28.68 25.20 18.40
C GLY A 84 28.19 26.36 17.52
N MET A 85 28.11 26.11 16.21
CA MET A 85 27.66 27.12 15.25
C MET A 85 26.14 27.22 15.20
N ILE A 86 25.59 28.39 15.51
CA ILE A 86 24.16 28.67 15.48
C ILE A 86 23.84 29.67 14.37
N ARG A 87 22.76 29.43 13.62
CA ARG A 87 22.26 30.39 12.64
C ARG A 87 20.77 30.61 12.81
N ILE A 88 20.33 31.86 12.82
CA ILE A 88 18.92 32.23 13.03
C ILE A 88 18.49 33.19 11.91
N GLY A 89 17.37 32.86 11.27
CA GLY A 89 16.68 33.74 10.34
C GLY A 89 16.05 34.96 11.02
N LYS A 90 15.07 35.54 10.34
CA LYS A 90 14.29 36.66 10.83
C LYS A 90 13.49 36.27 12.07
N LEU A 91 13.45 37.14 13.09
CA LEU A 91 12.56 36.97 14.25
C LEU A 91 11.77 38.27 14.49
N GLU A 92 10.47 38.21 14.26
CA GLU A 92 9.54 39.31 14.45
C GLU A 92 8.64 39.09 15.68
N PRO A 93 8.12 40.17 16.31
CA PRO A 93 7.26 40.09 17.50
C PRO A 93 5.84 39.62 17.15
N TYR A 94 5.74 38.44 16.55
CA TYR A 94 4.51 37.72 16.22
C TYR A 94 4.33 36.52 17.15
N PHE A 95 3.17 35.87 17.05
CA PHE A 95 2.97 34.52 17.59
C PHE A 95 2.58 33.60 16.44
N LEU A 96 2.99 32.33 16.54
CA LEU A 96 2.44 31.29 15.68
C LEU A 96 1.27 30.61 16.37
N GLU A 97 0.24 30.30 15.59
CA GLU A 97 -0.95 29.58 16.04
C GLU A 97 -1.16 28.31 15.22
N PHE A 98 -1.29 27.18 15.91
CA PHE A 98 -1.73 25.94 15.30
C PHE A 98 -2.80 25.27 16.16
N HIS A 99 -4.03 25.22 15.63
CA HIS A 99 -5.22 24.95 16.42
C HIS A 99 -5.29 25.92 17.62
N ASN A 100 -5.44 25.41 18.85
CA ASN A 100 -5.50 26.24 20.05
C ASN A 100 -4.12 26.50 20.70
N LEU A 101 -3.02 26.12 20.06
CA LEU A 101 -1.67 26.37 20.56
C LEU A 101 -1.19 27.71 20.01
N ARG A 102 -1.01 28.71 20.87
CA ARG A 102 -0.43 30.03 20.53
C ARG A 102 0.86 30.21 21.29
N LEU A 103 1.95 30.45 20.57
CA LEU A 103 3.28 30.62 21.16
C LEU A 103 4.00 31.79 20.47
N PRO A 104 4.69 32.66 21.23
CA PRO A 104 5.44 33.76 20.65
C PRO A 104 6.59 33.24 19.78
N VAL A 105 6.83 33.90 18.65
CA VAL A 105 8.01 33.67 17.79
C VAL A 105 9.27 33.95 18.60
N GLY A 106 10.23 33.02 18.55
CA GLY A 106 11.48 33.13 19.29
C GLY A 106 12.03 31.80 19.79
N LEU A 107 13.16 31.87 20.49
CA LEU A 107 13.82 30.73 21.15
C LEU A 107 13.81 30.94 22.67
N TYR A 108 13.22 29.99 23.41
CA TYR A 108 12.94 30.12 24.83
C TYR A 108 13.28 28.85 25.61
N ASN A 109 13.96 28.99 26.76
CA ASN A 109 14.18 27.92 27.75
C ASN A 109 14.73 26.62 27.13
N SER A 110 15.77 26.70 26.31
CA SER A 110 16.23 25.57 25.50
C SER A 110 17.75 25.43 25.46
N THR A 111 18.25 24.20 25.39
CA THR A 111 19.67 23.94 25.10
C THR A 111 19.82 23.58 23.63
N ILE A 112 20.63 24.33 22.90
CA ILE A 112 20.74 24.25 21.44
C ILE A 112 22.20 24.08 21.05
N ALA A 113 22.52 23.04 20.30
CA ALA A 113 23.88 22.71 19.89
C ALA A 113 24.00 22.49 18.38
N SER A 114 24.68 23.40 17.68
CA SER A 114 24.90 23.35 16.23
C SER A 114 23.61 23.20 15.40
N CYS A 115 22.80 24.25 15.37
CA CYS A 115 21.51 24.26 14.67
C CYS A 115 21.34 25.48 13.74
N ASP A 116 20.55 25.29 12.69
CA ASP A 116 20.04 26.36 11.81
C ASP A 116 18.53 26.54 12.05
N PHE A 117 18.06 27.78 12.11
CA PHE A 117 16.66 28.14 12.23
C PHE A 117 16.27 29.09 11.10
N GLY A 118 15.17 28.78 10.41
CA GLY A 118 14.53 29.66 9.44
C GLY A 118 13.83 30.84 10.09
N ASP A 119 12.99 31.51 9.31
CA ASP A 119 12.29 32.71 9.71
C ASP A 119 11.12 32.39 10.65
N ASN A 120 10.93 33.26 11.64
CA ASN A 120 9.79 33.32 12.54
C ASN A 120 9.45 31.96 13.19
N VAL A 121 10.47 31.21 13.62
CA VAL A 121 10.30 29.93 14.33
C VAL A 121 9.86 30.12 15.79
N VAL A 122 9.25 29.09 16.35
CA VAL A 122 8.99 28.95 17.79
C VAL A 122 9.74 27.74 18.30
N VAL A 123 10.70 27.94 19.19
CA VAL A 123 11.36 26.86 19.94
C VAL A 123 11.24 27.15 21.42
N GLN A 124 10.44 26.35 22.13
CA GLN A 124 10.15 26.61 23.53
C GLN A 124 10.20 25.34 24.37
N ASN A 125 10.94 25.40 25.49
CA ASN A 125 11.10 24.29 26.43
C ASN A 125 11.61 23.02 25.70
N VAL A 126 12.64 23.18 24.87
CA VAL A 126 13.31 22.06 24.23
C VAL A 126 14.58 21.75 25.02
N ASN A 127 14.55 20.69 25.84
CA ASN A 127 15.62 20.48 26.81
C ASN A 127 16.98 20.25 26.15
N PHE A 128 17.00 19.60 24.96
CA PHE A 128 18.19 19.46 24.14
C PHE A 128 17.84 19.33 22.65
N LEU A 129 18.31 20.26 21.83
CA LEU A 129 18.18 20.28 20.37
C LEU A 129 19.57 20.33 19.74
N SER A 130 19.90 19.38 18.87
CA SER A 130 21.26 19.31 18.33
C SER A 130 21.36 18.75 16.90
N HIS A 131 22.14 19.42 16.05
CA HIS A 131 22.43 19.04 14.66
C HIS A 131 21.16 18.91 13.80
N TYR A 132 20.36 19.98 13.82
CA TYR A 132 19.15 20.11 13.02
C TYR A 132 19.13 21.40 12.20
N ILE A 133 18.52 21.32 11.02
CA ILE A 133 18.11 22.45 10.20
C ILE A 133 16.59 22.56 10.30
N ILE A 134 16.12 23.67 10.87
CA ILE A 134 14.71 23.96 11.10
C ILE A 134 14.26 24.99 10.06
N GLY A 135 13.21 24.68 9.32
CA GLY A 135 12.61 25.55 8.31
C GLY A 135 11.85 26.73 8.90
N ASN A 136 11.09 27.41 8.05
CA ASN A 136 10.36 28.63 8.38
C ASN A 136 9.04 28.33 9.11
N GLU A 137 8.64 29.21 10.02
CA GLU A 137 7.35 29.16 10.72
C GLU A 137 7.08 27.81 11.42
N VAL A 138 8.14 27.16 11.90
CA VAL A 138 8.07 25.87 12.60
C VAL A 138 7.76 26.11 14.08
N ILE A 139 6.91 25.26 14.66
CA ILE A 139 6.65 25.22 16.11
C ILE A 139 7.27 23.96 16.71
N ILE A 140 8.22 24.12 17.63
CA ILE A 140 8.81 23.05 18.45
C ILE A 140 8.61 23.39 19.92
N ALA A 141 7.75 22.65 20.62
CA ALA A 141 7.39 22.97 22.00
C ALA A 141 7.39 21.75 22.94
N ASN A 142 7.98 21.88 24.12
CA ASN A 142 8.03 20.84 25.15
C ASN A 142 8.59 19.52 24.61
N VAL A 143 9.81 19.57 24.06
CA VAL A 143 10.50 18.40 23.52
C VAL A 143 11.70 18.07 24.38
N ASN A 144 11.83 16.84 24.86
CA ASN A 144 12.94 16.51 25.76
C ASN A 144 14.27 16.40 25.00
N GLU A 145 14.30 15.67 23.88
CA GLU A 145 15.53 15.50 23.10
C GLU A 145 15.20 15.43 21.61
N MET A 146 15.89 16.26 20.84
CA MET A 146 15.90 16.21 19.39
C MET A 146 17.33 16.29 18.87
N ALA A 147 17.93 15.14 18.52
CA ALA A 147 19.36 15.05 18.20
C ALA A 147 19.65 14.22 16.94
N THR A 148 20.66 14.61 16.17
CA THR A 148 21.13 13.85 15.00
C THR A 148 22.57 13.41 15.19
N THR A 149 22.87 12.19 14.76
CA THR A 149 24.21 11.61 14.71
C THR A 149 24.85 11.80 13.34
N ASP A 150 26.18 11.82 13.28
CA ASP A 150 26.93 11.99 12.04
C ASP A 150 26.73 10.85 11.04
N HIS A 151 26.33 9.67 11.53
CA HIS A 151 26.05 8.48 10.74
C HIS A 151 24.53 8.20 10.58
N ALA A 152 23.68 9.22 10.75
CA ALA A 152 22.25 9.12 10.54
C ALA A 152 21.91 8.61 9.12
N LYS A 153 20.90 7.72 9.05
CA LYS A 153 20.42 7.08 7.81
C LYS A 153 18.98 7.46 7.47
N PHE A 154 18.26 8.07 8.41
CA PHE A 154 16.86 8.47 8.28
C PHE A 154 15.95 7.31 7.82
N GLY A 155 16.19 6.12 8.35
CA GLY A 155 15.41 4.92 8.03
C GLY A 155 15.82 4.20 6.73
N ASN A 156 16.69 4.80 5.90
CA ASN A 156 17.18 4.17 4.68
C ASN A 156 18.16 3.02 4.97
N GLY A 157 18.07 1.96 4.18
CA GLY A 157 18.85 0.73 4.27
C GLY A 157 20.27 0.87 3.72
N ILE A 158 20.95 1.96 4.06
CA ILE A 158 22.32 2.28 3.62
C ILE A 158 23.34 2.09 4.75
N VAL A 159 24.63 2.20 4.44
CA VAL A 159 25.74 2.14 5.39
C VAL A 159 26.63 3.36 5.14
N LYS A 160 26.99 4.08 6.20
CA LYS A 160 27.89 5.23 6.13
C LYS A 160 29.34 4.77 6.16
N GLU A 161 30.25 5.62 5.67
CA GLU A 161 31.69 5.34 5.64
C GLU A 161 32.20 4.91 7.02
N GLY A 162 33.05 3.89 7.12
CA GLY A 162 33.56 3.37 8.39
C GLY A 162 32.57 2.57 9.25
N GLU A 163 31.29 2.45 8.86
CA GLU A 163 30.36 1.54 9.53
C GLU A 163 30.45 0.12 8.95
N PRO A 164 30.30 -0.94 9.76
CA PRO A 164 30.26 -2.32 9.27
C PRO A 164 28.91 -2.63 8.59
N GLU A 165 28.89 -3.50 7.58
CA GLU A 165 27.66 -3.90 6.87
C GLU A 165 26.58 -4.47 7.82
N SER A 166 26.99 -5.02 8.98
CA SER A 166 26.08 -5.57 10.00
C SER A 166 25.13 -4.54 10.62
N VAL A 167 25.41 -3.23 10.52
CA VAL A 167 24.48 -2.18 10.99
C VAL A 167 23.45 -1.78 9.94
N ARG A 168 23.53 -2.34 8.72
CA ARG A 168 22.54 -2.06 7.68
C ARG A 168 21.16 -2.52 8.13
N ILE A 169 20.19 -1.66 7.90
CA ILE A 169 18.78 -1.98 8.14
C ILE A 169 18.25 -2.71 6.92
N TRP A 170 17.69 -3.88 7.18
CA TRP A 170 16.98 -4.70 6.22
C TRP A 170 15.51 -4.79 6.62
N LEU A 171 14.62 -4.73 5.64
CA LEU A 171 13.19 -4.95 5.81
C LEU A 171 12.87 -6.40 5.45
N GLU A 172 12.65 -7.25 6.45
CA GLU A 172 12.44 -8.70 6.28
C GLU A 172 10.98 -9.01 5.90
N LEU A 173 10.65 -8.86 4.62
CA LEU A 173 9.28 -9.04 4.13
C LEU A 173 8.91 -10.51 3.86
N CYS A 174 7.62 -10.80 3.93
CA CYS A 174 6.94 -12.06 3.59
C CYS A 174 7.30 -13.31 4.40
N ASN A 175 8.55 -13.52 4.83
CA ASN A 175 8.92 -14.64 5.68
C ASN A 175 9.74 -14.18 6.90
N GLU A 176 9.70 -14.97 7.95
CA GLU A 176 10.31 -14.63 9.25
C GLU A 176 11.79 -15.03 9.33
N ASN A 177 12.26 -15.91 8.44
CA ASN A 177 13.68 -16.27 8.34
C ASN A 177 14.57 -15.21 7.64
N GLY A 178 13.98 -14.10 7.17
CA GLY A 178 14.70 -12.99 6.54
C GLY A 178 15.19 -13.26 5.11
N GLY A 179 14.93 -14.44 4.53
CA GLY A 179 15.37 -14.82 3.18
C GLY A 179 14.77 -13.97 2.06
N ARG A 180 13.79 -13.12 2.39
CA ARG A 180 13.18 -12.16 1.46
C ARG A 180 13.41 -10.69 1.83
N ASN A 181 14.45 -10.40 2.59
CA ASN A 181 14.78 -9.03 2.97
C ASN A 181 15.03 -8.06 1.79
N VAL A 182 14.66 -6.80 1.96
CA VAL A 182 14.92 -5.73 1.00
C VAL A 182 15.56 -4.54 1.71
N MET A 183 16.30 -3.71 0.98
CA MET A 183 16.82 -2.47 1.56
C MET A 183 15.72 -1.40 1.47
N PRO A 184 15.20 -0.88 2.60
CA PRO A 184 14.24 0.22 2.54
C PRO A 184 14.91 1.48 1.99
N PHE A 185 14.19 2.27 1.20
CA PHE A 185 14.67 3.55 0.72
C PHE A 185 13.50 4.54 0.59
N ASP A 186 13.80 5.82 0.76
CA ASP A 186 12.81 6.87 0.62
C ASP A 186 12.30 6.92 -0.82
N GLY A 187 10.98 6.88 -0.99
CA GLY A 187 10.32 6.71 -2.29
C GLY A 187 10.06 5.26 -2.73
N MET A 188 10.36 4.25 -1.92
CA MET A 188 10.11 2.84 -2.28
C MET A 188 8.62 2.54 -2.50
N LEU A 189 8.28 2.03 -3.69
CA LEU A 189 6.92 1.66 -4.09
C LEU A 189 6.62 0.19 -3.79
N PRO A 190 5.35 -0.21 -3.62
CA PRO A 190 5.00 -1.60 -3.34
C PRO A 190 5.40 -2.54 -4.49
N GLY A 191 5.41 -2.05 -5.75
CA GLY A 191 5.92 -2.78 -6.91
C GLY A 191 7.41 -3.11 -6.78
N ASP A 192 8.22 -2.20 -6.24
CA ASP A 192 9.67 -2.40 -6.02
C ASP A 192 9.93 -3.49 -4.99
N ALA A 193 9.24 -3.40 -3.86
CA ALA A 193 9.30 -4.40 -2.79
C ALA A 193 8.90 -5.80 -3.30
N TRP A 194 7.82 -5.88 -4.09
CA TRP A 194 7.38 -7.13 -4.68
C TRP A 194 8.41 -7.70 -5.66
N LEU A 195 8.91 -6.87 -6.57
CA LEU A 195 9.92 -7.29 -7.56
C LEU A 195 11.17 -7.81 -6.85
N TRP A 196 11.63 -7.13 -5.81
CA TRP A 196 12.81 -7.56 -5.06
C TRP A 196 12.55 -8.86 -4.28
N THR A 197 11.41 -8.97 -3.58
CA THR A 197 11.09 -10.17 -2.77
C THR A 197 10.86 -11.43 -3.58
N ARG A 198 10.38 -11.33 -4.83
CA ARG A 198 9.97 -12.48 -5.64
C ARG A 198 11.06 -13.05 -6.54
N ASN A 199 12.16 -12.34 -6.76
CA ASN A 199 13.20 -12.75 -7.71
C ASN A 199 14.51 -13.20 -7.03
N ARG A 200 14.43 -13.85 -5.86
CA ARG A 200 15.62 -14.28 -5.08
C ARG A 200 16.55 -15.26 -5.79
N HIS A 201 16.08 -15.96 -6.81
CA HIS A 201 16.88 -16.88 -7.62
C HIS A 201 17.77 -16.16 -8.65
N ASP A 202 17.63 -14.84 -8.80
CA ASP A 202 18.29 -14.05 -9.84
C ASP A 202 19.32 -13.09 -9.22
N ASP A 203 20.53 -13.59 -8.98
CA ASP A 203 21.61 -12.83 -8.34
C ASP A 203 21.96 -11.55 -9.09
N THR A 204 21.88 -11.56 -10.43
CA THR A 204 22.18 -10.38 -11.25
C THR A 204 21.16 -9.27 -10.94
N LEU A 205 19.88 -9.63 -10.91
CA LEU A 205 18.80 -8.70 -10.59
C LEU A 205 18.90 -8.21 -9.13
N MET A 206 19.19 -9.11 -8.17
CA MET A 206 19.36 -8.74 -6.75
C MET A 206 20.51 -7.76 -6.54
N ASN A 207 21.64 -7.96 -7.23
CA ASN A 207 22.79 -7.07 -7.18
C ASN A 207 22.47 -5.69 -7.79
N GLN A 208 21.67 -5.64 -8.86
CA GLN A 208 21.22 -4.36 -9.43
C GLN A 208 20.32 -3.60 -8.46
N PHE A 209 19.36 -4.24 -7.79
CA PHE A 209 18.53 -3.57 -6.79
C PHE A 209 19.35 -3.00 -5.62
N LYS A 210 20.32 -3.77 -5.11
CA LYS A 210 21.28 -3.26 -4.12
C LYS A 210 22.02 -2.05 -4.66
N ALA A 211 22.53 -2.12 -5.89
CA ALA A 211 23.26 -1.02 -6.52
C ALA A 211 22.37 0.22 -6.76
N PHE A 212 21.09 0.05 -7.07
CA PHE A 212 20.14 1.17 -7.20
C PHE A 212 20.03 1.89 -5.86
N THR A 213 19.69 1.16 -4.80
CA THR A 213 19.51 1.73 -3.45
C THR A 213 20.78 2.40 -2.92
N GLU A 214 21.96 1.81 -3.15
CA GLU A 214 23.23 2.41 -2.72
C GLU A 214 23.64 3.65 -3.51
N LYS A 215 23.09 3.87 -4.72
CA LYS A 215 23.34 5.07 -5.53
C LYS A 215 22.43 6.24 -5.17
N GLU A 216 21.23 5.98 -4.64
CA GLU A 216 20.28 7.03 -4.25
C GLU A 216 20.81 7.91 -3.11
N PHE A 217 21.72 7.38 -2.28
CA PHE A 217 22.25 8.10 -1.12
C PHE A 217 23.78 7.99 -1.06
N ASP A 218 24.45 9.10 -0.75
CA ASP A 218 25.89 9.03 -0.52
C ASP A 218 26.23 8.46 0.88
N LYS A 219 27.45 7.92 0.96
CA LYS A 219 27.97 7.26 2.17
C LYS A 219 28.58 8.24 3.18
N LYS A 220 28.53 9.55 2.92
CA LYS A 220 29.20 10.56 3.75
C LYS A 220 28.50 10.69 5.10
N ARG A 221 29.31 11.04 6.09
CA ARG A 221 28.86 11.38 7.44
C ARG A 221 28.70 12.88 7.60
N GLY A 222 27.87 13.29 8.56
CA GLY A 222 27.66 14.67 8.96
C GLY A 222 26.39 15.31 8.42
N TYR A 223 25.42 14.52 7.95
CA TYR A 223 24.10 15.04 7.57
C TYR A 223 23.32 15.45 8.83
N TYR A 224 22.72 16.63 8.78
CA TYR A 224 21.84 17.13 9.85
C TYR A 224 20.43 16.60 9.66
N GLY A 225 19.70 16.47 10.76
CA GLY A 225 18.26 16.25 10.73
C GLY A 225 17.56 17.49 10.17
N MET A 226 16.38 17.30 9.59
CA MET A 226 15.64 18.39 8.97
C MET A 226 14.21 18.46 9.50
N VAL A 227 13.70 19.67 9.66
CA VAL A 227 12.27 19.94 9.87
C VAL A 227 11.83 20.96 8.83
N GLY A 228 10.95 20.53 7.93
CA GLY A 228 10.41 21.39 6.89
C GLY A 228 9.46 22.46 7.45
N ASP A 229 9.24 23.49 6.65
CA ASP A 229 8.42 24.66 6.98
C ASP A 229 7.03 24.31 7.53
N ARG A 230 6.49 25.20 8.38
CA ARG A 230 5.13 25.11 8.96
C ARG A 230 4.84 23.80 9.70
N THR A 231 5.88 23.08 10.09
CA THR A 231 5.76 21.84 10.86
C THR A 231 5.53 22.15 12.34
N VAL A 232 4.73 21.32 12.99
CA VAL A 232 4.41 21.45 14.41
C VAL A 232 4.81 20.18 15.15
N ILE A 233 5.77 20.32 16.07
CA ILE A 233 6.26 19.27 16.96
C ILE A 233 5.98 19.71 18.40
N LYS A 234 5.14 18.95 19.12
CA LYS A 234 4.84 19.30 20.51
C LYS A 234 4.74 18.11 21.44
N ASN A 235 5.17 18.32 22.69
CA ASN A 235 5.06 17.35 23.78
C ASN A 235 5.70 15.98 23.43
N CYS A 236 6.72 15.96 22.57
CA CYS A 236 7.40 14.73 22.16
C CYS A 236 8.58 14.45 23.09
N LYS A 237 8.90 13.17 23.34
CA LYS A 237 10.03 12.83 24.21
C LYS A 237 11.34 12.75 23.43
N ILE A 238 11.50 11.74 22.59
CA ILE A 238 12.77 11.48 21.88
C ILE A 238 12.53 11.55 20.37
N ILE A 239 13.26 12.42 19.68
CA ILE A 239 13.35 12.50 18.22
C ILE A 239 14.83 12.38 17.85
N LYS A 240 15.24 11.25 17.27
CA LYS A 240 16.65 10.97 17.01
C LYS A 240 16.91 10.50 15.58
N ASP A 241 17.80 11.16 14.87
CA ASP A 241 18.13 10.82 13.46
C ASP A 241 16.88 10.85 12.56
N VAL A 242 16.11 11.93 12.59
CA VAL A 242 14.84 12.05 11.85
C VAL A 242 14.89 13.20 10.85
N THR A 243 14.35 12.96 9.67
CA THR A 243 14.02 14.02 8.71
C THR A 243 12.49 14.13 8.59
N ILE A 244 11.98 15.36 8.63
CA ILE A 244 10.56 15.70 8.68
C ILE A 244 10.25 16.70 7.57
N GLY A 245 9.33 16.34 6.68
CA GLY A 245 8.84 17.21 5.60
C GLY A 245 8.01 18.39 6.12
N THR A 246 7.51 19.23 5.21
CA THR A 246 6.77 20.43 5.57
C THR A 246 5.36 20.10 6.08
N ASP A 247 4.77 21.02 6.85
CA ASP A 247 3.37 20.94 7.31
C ASP A 247 3.06 19.67 8.14
N ALA A 248 4.09 18.99 8.66
CA ALA A 248 3.91 17.79 9.46
C ALA A 248 3.36 18.13 10.85
N TYR A 249 2.65 17.18 11.46
CA TYR A 249 2.15 17.34 12.83
C TYR A 249 2.53 16.17 13.74
N LEU A 250 3.47 16.42 14.63
CA LEU A 250 3.96 15.45 15.62
C LEU A 250 3.53 15.89 17.02
N LYS A 251 2.75 15.06 17.72
CA LYS A 251 2.23 15.37 19.06
C LYS A 251 2.37 14.18 19.98
N GLY A 252 3.06 14.34 21.11
CA GLY A 252 3.02 13.35 22.18
C GLY A 252 3.74 12.04 21.87
N ALA A 253 4.58 11.98 20.83
CA ALA A 253 5.31 10.78 20.48
C ALA A 253 6.34 10.44 21.57
N ASN A 254 6.41 9.16 21.96
CA ASN A 254 7.37 8.71 22.96
C ASN A 254 8.77 8.54 22.36
N LYS A 255 8.85 8.01 21.14
CA LYS A 255 10.13 7.78 20.47
C LYS A 255 9.97 7.74 18.97
N LEU A 256 10.67 8.64 18.28
CA LEU A 256 10.85 8.64 16.83
C LEU A 256 12.35 8.52 16.58
N LYS A 257 12.79 7.40 15.99
CA LYS A 257 14.22 7.15 15.79
C LYS A 257 14.54 6.62 14.40
N ASN A 258 15.50 7.25 13.72
CA ASN A 258 15.99 6.85 12.41
C ASN A 258 14.83 6.72 11.42
N LEU A 259 14.17 7.85 11.15
CA LEU A 259 12.96 7.92 10.35
C LEU A 259 13.07 8.96 9.24
N THR A 260 12.42 8.67 8.10
CA THR A 260 11.95 9.69 7.16
C THR A 260 10.44 9.86 7.35
N ILE A 261 10.00 11.09 7.63
CA ILE A 261 8.59 11.47 7.74
C ILE A 261 8.29 12.42 6.58
N ASN A 262 7.79 11.88 5.47
CA ASN A 262 7.39 12.68 4.31
C ASN A 262 6.06 13.38 4.61
N SER A 263 6.02 14.69 4.36
CA SER A 263 4.86 15.54 4.57
C SER A 263 4.94 16.76 3.65
N GLU A 264 3.78 17.22 3.22
CA GLU A 264 3.60 18.44 2.42
C GLU A 264 2.22 19.06 2.71
N ALA A 265 2.02 20.32 2.33
CA ALA A 265 0.80 21.08 2.66
C ALA A 265 -0.52 20.39 2.25
N ASN A 266 -0.57 19.77 1.08
CA ASN A 266 -1.75 19.06 0.55
C ASN A 266 -1.82 17.57 0.97
N ALA A 267 -0.79 17.03 1.60
CA ALA A 267 -0.73 15.66 2.10
C ALA A 267 0.06 15.58 3.42
N ALA A 268 -0.41 16.33 4.41
CA ALA A 268 0.25 16.43 5.71
C ALA A 268 0.25 15.08 6.46
N THR A 269 1.43 14.69 6.96
CA THR A 269 1.61 13.49 7.78
C THR A 269 1.51 13.80 9.26
N GLN A 270 0.86 12.91 10.01
CA GLN A 270 0.58 13.12 11.43
C GLN A 270 1.00 11.93 12.28
N ILE A 271 1.72 12.19 13.37
CA ILE A 271 2.09 11.20 14.38
C ILE A 271 1.65 11.70 15.76
N GLY A 272 0.75 10.95 16.38
CA GLY A 272 0.12 11.29 17.65
C GLY A 272 0.73 10.60 18.86
N GLU A 273 -0.05 10.64 19.93
CA GLU A 273 0.42 10.39 21.29
C GLU A 273 0.81 8.92 21.50
N GLY A 274 1.88 8.73 22.28
CA GLY A 274 2.37 7.43 22.72
C GLY A 274 3.06 6.60 21.64
N CYS A 275 3.19 7.12 20.40
CA CYS A 275 3.79 6.36 19.31
C CYS A 275 5.30 6.12 19.53
N GLU A 276 5.74 4.91 19.17
CA GLU A 276 7.13 4.43 19.19
C GLU A 276 7.47 3.88 17.80
N MET A 277 8.24 4.64 17.02
CA MET A 277 8.52 4.32 15.61
C MET A 277 10.03 4.36 15.37
N VAL A 278 10.59 3.25 14.90
CA VAL A 278 12.05 3.07 14.78
C VAL A 278 12.43 2.42 13.44
N ASN A 279 13.43 2.97 12.75
CA ASN A 279 13.96 2.46 11.49
C ASN A 279 12.87 2.33 10.41
N GLY A 280 12.31 3.44 9.95
CA GLY A 280 11.20 3.36 9.03
C GLY A 280 11.00 4.61 8.18
N ILE A 281 10.16 4.46 7.17
CA ILE A 281 9.86 5.49 6.19
C ILE A 281 8.35 5.66 6.15
N ILE A 282 7.90 6.90 6.34
CA ILE A 282 6.50 7.28 6.37
C ILE A 282 6.24 8.17 5.16
N GLY A 283 5.38 7.72 4.26
CA GLY A 283 4.97 8.43 3.06
C GLY A 283 4.00 9.58 3.35
N LEU A 284 3.63 10.30 2.29
CA LEU A 284 2.76 11.47 2.37
C LEU A 284 1.36 11.14 2.90
N GLY A 285 0.75 12.05 3.64
CA GLY A 285 -0.63 11.95 4.12
C GLY A 285 -0.87 10.84 5.15
N CYS A 286 0.19 10.25 5.72
CA CYS A 286 0.08 9.14 6.66
C CYS A 286 -0.40 9.58 8.04
N ARG A 287 -1.01 8.65 8.78
CA ARG A 287 -1.52 8.90 10.13
C ARG A 287 -1.16 7.77 11.08
N ALA A 288 -0.39 8.06 12.12
CA ALA A 288 -0.06 7.12 13.20
C ALA A 288 -0.53 7.67 14.55
N PHE A 289 -1.44 7.01 15.25
CA PHE A 289 -2.04 7.55 16.49
C PHE A 289 -2.29 6.50 17.57
N TYR A 290 -2.38 6.97 18.82
CA TYR A 290 -2.85 6.18 19.96
C TYR A 290 -1.94 4.99 20.28
N GLY A 291 -0.65 5.25 20.50
CA GLY A 291 0.29 4.24 21.02
C GLY A 291 0.81 3.22 20.00
N VAL A 292 0.84 3.57 18.70
CA VAL A 292 1.39 2.70 17.63
C VAL A 292 2.84 2.31 17.93
N LYS A 293 3.18 1.06 17.62
CA LYS A 293 4.56 0.54 17.69
C LYS A 293 5.01 0.06 16.32
N ALA A 294 5.99 0.72 15.71
CA ALA A 294 6.48 0.36 14.39
C ALA A 294 8.01 0.22 14.38
N VAL A 295 8.51 -0.90 13.84
CA VAL A 295 9.96 -1.20 13.81
C VAL A 295 10.32 -1.84 12.47
N ARG A 296 11.28 -1.24 11.74
CA ARG A 296 11.66 -1.71 10.39
C ARG A 296 10.43 -1.79 9.49
N PHE A 297 9.97 -0.64 9.02
CA PHE A 297 8.68 -0.56 8.34
C PHE A 297 8.67 0.50 7.26
N ILE A 298 7.74 0.34 6.32
CA ILE A 298 7.35 1.38 5.37
C ILE A 298 5.84 1.58 5.48
N MET A 299 5.41 2.82 5.65
CA MET A 299 4.03 3.26 5.48
C MET A 299 3.93 4.02 4.16
N ALA A 300 3.28 3.43 3.15
CA ALA A 300 3.05 4.11 1.89
C ALA A 300 1.95 5.17 2.02
N SER A 301 1.81 6.02 1.01
CA SER A 301 1.01 7.25 1.08
C SER A 301 -0.45 7.02 1.51
N HIS A 302 -0.93 7.90 2.37
CA HIS A 302 -2.26 7.89 2.98
C HIS A 302 -2.62 6.62 3.75
N SER A 303 -1.62 5.84 4.19
CA SER A 303 -1.85 4.71 5.09
C SER A 303 -2.01 5.17 6.56
N GLN A 304 -2.67 4.34 7.35
CA GLN A 304 -3.06 4.67 8.72
C GLN A 304 -2.74 3.53 9.69
N LEU A 305 -2.08 3.86 10.80
CA LEU A 305 -1.88 3.00 11.96
C LEU A 305 -2.55 3.63 13.19
N LYS A 306 -3.35 2.86 13.92
CA LYS A 306 -4.10 3.40 15.07
C LYS A 306 -4.18 2.42 16.24
N TYR A 307 -4.45 2.98 17.41
CA TYR A 307 -4.94 2.25 18.59
C TYR A 307 -4.01 1.10 19.02
N GLY A 308 -2.71 1.34 19.09
CA GLY A 308 -1.73 0.35 19.55
C GLY A 308 -1.31 -0.67 18.50
N ALA A 309 -1.67 -0.46 17.22
CA ALA A 309 -1.22 -1.32 16.12
C ALA A 309 0.30 -1.50 16.12
N ARG A 310 0.74 -2.74 15.86
CA ARG A 310 2.15 -3.14 15.73
C ARG A 310 2.46 -3.45 14.27
N LEU A 311 3.44 -2.74 13.72
CA LEU A 311 3.92 -2.96 12.34
C LEU A 311 5.43 -3.24 12.37
N ILE A 312 5.80 -4.51 12.21
CA ILE A 312 7.20 -4.95 12.37
C ILE A 312 7.66 -5.64 11.10
N ASN A 313 8.84 -5.28 10.58
CA ASN A 313 9.40 -5.88 9.36
C ASN A 313 8.39 -5.90 8.19
N SER A 314 7.61 -4.82 8.03
CA SER A 314 6.44 -4.85 7.14
C SER A 314 6.31 -3.60 6.27
N TYR A 315 5.73 -3.81 5.09
CA TYR A 315 5.36 -2.75 4.15
C TYR A 315 3.84 -2.62 4.14
N LEU A 316 3.33 -1.45 4.55
CA LEU A 316 1.91 -1.12 4.53
C LEU A 316 1.58 -0.26 3.30
N GLY A 317 0.81 -0.84 2.37
CA GLY A 317 0.48 -0.21 1.09
C GLY A 317 -0.40 1.04 1.18
N ASN A 318 -0.50 1.73 0.04
CA ASN A 318 -1.23 2.99 -0.06
C ASN A 318 -2.69 2.88 0.39
N ASN A 319 -3.21 3.90 1.05
CA ASN A 319 -4.60 3.95 1.53
C ASN A 319 -5.01 2.78 2.45
N ALA A 320 -4.06 2.03 3.01
CA ALA A 320 -4.36 0.93 3.92
C ALA A 320 -4.58 1.45 5.35
N THR A 321 -5.42 0.75 6.12
CA THR A 321 -5.69 1.06 7.52
C THR A 321 -5.53 -0.17 8.40
N ILE A 322 -4.67 -0.06 9.41
CA ILE A 322 -4.54 -1.05 10.50
C ILE A 322 -4.84 -0.37 11.84
N SER A 323 -5.74 -0.95 12.62
CA SER A 323 -6.08 -0.52 13.98
C SER A 323 -5.95 -1.66 14.96
N CYS A 324 -5.28 -1.45 16.11
CA CYS A 324 -5.15 -2.41 17.21
C CYS A 324 -4.40 -3.73 16.94
N CYS A 325 -3.96 -4.02 15.72
CA CYS A 325 -3.53 -5.37 15.35
C CYS A 325 -2.02 -5.57 15.37
N GLU A 326 -1.59 -6.82 15.26
CA GLU A 326 -0.19 -7.19 15.12
C GLU A 326 0.10 -7.72 13.71
N VAL A 327 1.00 -7.02 13.00
CA VAL A 327 1.43 -7.33 11.63
C VAL A 327 2.95 -7.46 11.58
N LEU A 328 3.43 -8.63 11.18
CA LEU A 328 4.85 -8.97 11.11
C LEU A 328 5.24 -9.53 9.75
N ASN A 329 6.45 -9.19 9.29
CA ASN A 329 7.09 -9.77 8.12
C ASN A 329 6.14 -9.85 6.91
N SER A 330 5.42 -8.77 6.63
CA SER A 330 4.32 -8.76 5.67
C SER A 330 4.50 -7.68 4.60
N LEU A 331 4.25 -8.06 3.34
CA LEU A 331 4.15 -7.13 2.21
C LEU A 331 2.68 -6.97 1.84
N ILE A 332 2.12 -5.80 2.15
CA ILE A 332 0.71 -5.50 2.00
C ILE A 332 0.55 -4.44 0.92
N PHE A 333 -0.18 -4.76 -0.14
CA PHE A 333 -0.49 -3.85 -1.23
C PHE A 333 -1.65 -2.90 -0.85
N PRO A 334 -1.95 -1.89 -1.70
CA PRO A 334 -2.91 -0.84 -1.38
C PRO A 334 -4.32 -1.32 -0.99
N ALA A 335 -5.03 -0.46 -0.25
CA ALA A 335 -6.43 -0.64 0.18
C ALA A 335 -6.67 -1.88 1.06
N HIS A 336 -5.76 -2.16 1.98
CA HIS A 336 -5.92 -3.17 3.02
C HIS A 336 -6.66 -2.61 4.25
N GLU A 337 -7.58 -3.38 4.82
CA GLU A 337 -8.36 -3.01 5.99
C GLU A 337 -8.26 -4.08 7.08
N GLN A 338 -7.83 -3.67 8.27
CA GLN A 338 -7.73 -4.54 9.45
C GLN A 338 -7.95 -3.72 10.73
N HIS A 339 -9.04 -3.97 11.46
CA HIS A 339 -9.48 -3.05 12.52
C HIS A 339 -9.51 -3.62 13.94
N HIS A 340 -9.40 -4.94 14.09
CA HIS A 340 -9.76 -5.62 15.33
C HIS A 340 -8.54 -6.22 16.01
N ASN A 341 -8.32 -5.85 17.28
CA ASN A 341 -7.18 -6.25 18.10
C ASN A 341 -6.87 -7.75 18.09
N ASN A 342 -7.89 -8.59 17.95
CA ASN A 342 -7.76 -10.05 17.94
C ASN A 342 -7.41 -10.63 16.55
N SER A 343 -6.90 -9.85 15.61
CA SER A 343 -6.45 -10.33 14.31
C SER A 343 -4.93 -10.21 14.14
N PHE A 344 -4.33 -11.23 13.52
CA PHE A 344 -2.89 -11.36 13.30
C PHE A 344 -2.59 -11.58 11.82
N LEU A 345 -1.55 -10.93 11.33
CA LEU A 345 -1.05 -11.12 9.97
C LEU A 345 0.48 -11.21 9.97
N CYS A 346 0.97 -12.43 9.85
CA CYS A 346 2.38 -12.76 9.91
C CYS A 346 2.80 -13.51 8.64
N ALA A 347 4.00 -13.22 8.15
CA ALA A 347 4.62 -13.93 7.03
C ALA A 347 3.71 -14.03 5.79
N ALA A 348 3.29 -12.87 5.25
CA ALA A 348 2.31 -12.81 4.18
C ALA A 348 2.66 -11.82 3.06
N LEU A 349 2.24 -12.17 1.84
CA LEU A 349 2.04 -11.26 0.72
C LEU A 349 0.54 -11.13 0.48
N ILE A 350 -0.02 -9.95 0.76
CA ILE A 350 -1.42 -9.64 0.53
C ILE A 350 -1.52 -8.62 -0.61
N MET A 351 -2.08 -9.04 -1.75
CA MET A 351 -2.06 -8.26 -2.99
C MET A 351 -3.14 -7.17 -3.09
N GLY A 352 -3.61 -6.68 -1.95
CA GLY A 352 -4.39 -5.45 -1.81
C GLY A 352 -5.90 -5.68 -1.82
N GLN A 353 -6.67 -4.60 -1.67
CA GLN A 353 -8.14 -4.61 -1.60
C GLN A 353 -8.69 -5.63 -0.58
N SER A 354 -7.92 -5.97 0.45
CA SER A 354 -8.19 -7.09 1.36
C SER A 354 -8.83 -6.62 2.66
N ASN A 355 -9.57 -7.51 3.32
CA ASN A 355 -10.18 -7.23 4.61
C ASN A 355 -9.90 -8.37 5.60
N MET A 356 -9.23 -8.06 6.71
CA MET A 356 -8.99 -9.02 7.78
C MET A 356 -10.07 -8.88 8.84
N ALA A 357 -10.94 -9.88 8.96
CA ALA A 357 -12.03 -9.85 9.93
C ALA A 357 -11.53 -10.07 11.38
N ALA A 358 -12.36 -9.76 12.36
CA ALA A 358 -12.07 -10.01 13.77
C ALA A 358 -11.77 -11.51 14.01
N GLY A 359 -10.74 -11.79 14.81
CA GLY A 359 -10.33 -13.15 15.12
C GLY A 359 -9.59 -13.89 14.00
N ALA A 360 -9.34 -13.25 12.85
CA ALA A 360 -8.54 -13.86 11.79
C ALA A 360 -7.08 -14.03 12.27
N THR A 361 -6.63 -15.27 12.40
CA THR A 361 -5.32 -15.66 12.92
C THR A 361 -4.47 -16.21 11.77
N ILE A 362 -3.76 -15.32 11.09
CA ILE A 362 -2.81 -15.65 10.03
C ILE A 362 -1.39 -15.50 10.62
N GLY A 363 -1.16 -16.15 11.76
CA GLY A 363 -0.21 -15.63 12.75
C GLY A 363 1.06 -16.43 13.03
N SER A 364 1.18 -17.70 12.64
CA SER A 364 2.37 -18.50 12.97
C SER A 364 2.78 -19.44 11.84
N ASN A 365 3.99 -19.23 11.33
CA ASN A 365 4.66 -20.12 10.38
C ASN A 365 5.75 -20.99 11.07
N HIS A 366 5.91 -20.86 12.40
CA HIS A 366 6.91 -21.58 13.20
C HIS A 366 6.51 -23.05 13.32
N ASN A 367 7.13 -23.91 12.51
CA ASN A 367 6.71 -25.31 12.34
C ASN A 367 7.71 -26.33 12.93
N SER A 368 8.50 -25.94 13.94
CA SER A 368 9.63 -26.69 14.55
C SER A 368 10.83 -26.98 13.63
N ARG A 369 10.71 -26.76 12.32
CA ARG A 369 11.80 -26.93 11.33
C ARG A 369 12.39 -25.59 10.90
N GLY A 370 11.54 -24.59 10.69
CA GLY A 370 11.92 -23.23 10.33
C GLY A 370 10.72 -22.27 10.37
N ALA A 371 11.00 -20.99 10.13
CA ALA A 371 10.03 -19.91 10.03
C ALA A 371 10.00 -19.33 8.60
N ASP A 372 9.92 -20.23 7.62
CA ASP A 372 10.08 -19.98 6.19
C ASP A 372 8.77 -20.07 5.39
N GLY A 373 7.66 -20.43 6.06
CA GLY A 373 6.34 -20.51 5.44
C GLY A 373 5.73 -19.14 5.14
N GLU A 374 4.97 -19.04 4.05
CA GLU A 374 4.35 -17.81 3.54
C GLU A 374 2.88 -18.03 3.15
N ILE A 375 2.06 -17.01 3.34
CA ILE A 375 0.76 -16.89 2.70
C ILE A 375 0.82 -15.91 1.54
N ILE A 376 0.29 -16.31 0.39
CA ILE A 376 0.19 -15.44 -0.80
C ILE A 376 -1.28 -15.35 -1.19
N ALA A 377 -1.86 -14.16 -1.04
CA ALA A 377 -3.26 -13.95 -1.34
C ALA A 377 -3.46 -12.87 -2.39
N GLY A 378 -4.26 -13.18 -3.41
CA GLY A 378 -4.70 -12.24 -4.44
C GLY A 378 -5.49 -11.07 -3.88
N ARG A 379 -5.79 -10.09 -4.75
CA ARG A 379 -6.56 -8.90 -4.34
C ARG A 379 -7.96 -9.29 -3.88
N GLY A 380 -8.53 -8.58 -2.91
CA GLY A 380 -9.86 -8.92 -2.40
C GLY A 380 -9.91 -10.06 -1.38
N PHE A 381 -8.74 -10.54 -0.93
CA PHE A 381 -8.67 -11.62 0.06
C PHE A 381 -9.39 -11.25 1.36
N TRP A 382 -10.28 -12.12 1.81
CA TRP A 382 -11.11 -11.89 2.98
C TRP A 382 -11.20 -13.15 3.86
N PRO A 383 -10.32 -13.32 4.86
CA PRO A 383 -10.57 -14.27 5.94
C PRO A 383 -11.72 -13.77 6.81
N GLY A 384 -12.80 -14.55 6.88
CA GLY A 384 -13.94 -14.28 7.73
C GLY A 384 -13.61 -14.34 9.23
N LEU A 385 -14.64 -14.12 10.05
CA LEU A 385 -14.48 -14.09 11.51
C LEU A 385 -13.86 -15.39 12.03
N CYS A 386 -12.88 -15.29 12.94
CA CYS A 386 -12.24 -16.45 13.58
C CYS A 386 -11.69 -17.50 12.59
N VAL A 387 -11.14 -17.06 11.46
CA VAL A 387 -10.40 -17.94 10.54
C VAL A 387 -8.99 -18.19 11.07
N SER A 388 -8.53 -19.44 11.06
CA SER A 388 -7.13 -19.80 11.30
C SER A 388 -6.57 -20.50 10.07
N LEU A 389 -5.40 -20.07 9.57
CA LEU A 389 -4.79 -20.58 8.35
C LEU A 389 -3.39 -21.14 8.61
N LYS A 390 -3.06 -22.22 7.92
CA LYS A 390 -1.73 -22.81 7.90
C LYS A 390 -0.87 -22.27 6.77
N HIS A 391 0.36 -21.87 7.08
CA HIS A 391 1.41 -21.64 6.09
C HIS A 391 2.01 -22.99 5.64
N ASN A 392 2.32 -23.22 4.36
CA ASN A 392 2.16 -22.35 3.20
C ASN A 392 0.74 -22.40 2.63
N SER A 393 0.17 -21.25 2.24
CA SER A 393 -1.11 -21.25 1.50
C SER A 393 -1.16 -20.17 0.42
N LYS A 394 -1.90 -20.45 -0.66
CA LYS A 394 -2.10 -19.53 -1.78
C LYS A 394 -3.58 -19.42 -2.15
N PHE A 395 -4.03 -18.18 -2.36
CA PHE A 395 -5.43 -17.88 -2.68
C PHE A 395 -5.52 -16.96 -3.92
N ALA A 396 -6.44 -17.28 -4.83
CA ALA A 396 -6.81 -16.44 -5.96
C ALA A 396 -7.50 -15.14 -5.52
N SER A 397 -7.76 -14.25 -6.48
CA SER A 397 -8.42 -12.97 -6.20
C SER A 397 -9.84 -13.17 -5.67
N PHE A 398 -10.21 -12.36 -4.68
CA PHE A 398 -11.52 -12.33 -4.04
C PHE A 398 -11.93 -13.67 -3.41
N THR A 399 -10.98 -14.42 -2.86
CA THR A 399 -11.29 -15.56 -2.01
C THR A 399 -11.77 -15.09 -0.63
N LEU A 400 -13.03 -15.42 -0.31
CA LEU A 400 -13.61 -15.33 1.03
C LEU A 400 -13.44 -16.69 1.73
N ILE A 401 -12.95 -16.68 2.96
CA ILE A 401 -12.82 -17.89 3.77
C ILE A 401 -13.85 -17.82 4.90
N SER A 402 -14.72 -18.82 5.00
CA SER A 402 -15.68 -18.87 6.10
C SER A 402 -14.96 -19.12 7.42
N LYS A 403 -15.57 -18.68 8.52
CA LYS A 403 -15.15 -19.02 9.89
C LYS A 403 -14.77 -20.51 10.00
N GLY A 404 -13.64 -20.79 10.65
CA GLY A 404 -13.17 -22.15 10.87
C GLY A 404 -11.66 -22.27 10.98
N ASN A 405 -11.21 -23.45 11.42
CA ASN A 405 -9.81 -23.81 11.51
C ASN A 405 -9.38 -24.58 10.27
N TYR A 406 -8.45 -24.04 9.49
CA TYR A 406 -7.93 -24.68 8.28
C TYR A 406 -6.54 -25.24 8.58
N LEU A 407 -6.52 -26.50 8.99
CA LEU A 407 -5.35 -27.19 9.55
C LEU A 407 -4.30 -27.60 8.50
N HIS A 408 -4.59 -27.40 7.23
CA HIS A 408 -3.77 -27.88 6.11
C HIS A 408 -3.38 -26.72 5.19
N GLU A 409 -2.26 -26.88 4.50
CA GLU A 409 -1.84 -25.98 3.42
C GLU A 409 -2.90 -25.97 2.32
N LEU A 410 -3.25 -24.78 1.84
CA LEU A 410 -4.28 -24.56 0.82
C LEU A 410 -3.70 -23.96 -0.45
N GLN A 411 -4.14 -24.46 -1.60
CA GLN A 411 -3.90 -23.87 -2.91
C GLN A 411 -5.26 -23.70 -3.60
N VAL A 412 -5.85 -22.50 -3.49
CA VAL A 412 -7.19 -22.21 -4.03
C VAL A 412 -7.08 -21.34 -5.29
N PRO A 413 -7.16 -21.93 -6.51
CA PRO A 413 -7.02 -21.23 -7.78
C PRO A 413 -8.36 -20.67 -8.32
N TYR A 414 -9.43 -20.74 -7.54
CA TYR A 414 -10.77 -20.31 -7.96
C TYR A 414 -11.01 -18.87 -7.50
N PRO A 415 -11.11 -17.89 -8.41
CA PRO A 415 -11.37 -16.52 -8.01
C PRO A 415 -12.83 -16.34 -7.57
N PHE A 416 -13.07 -15.25 -6.84
CA PHE A 416 -14.40 -14.89 -6.34
C PHE A 416 -15.08 -15.99 -5.51
N SER A 417 -14.28 -16.86 -4.88
CA SER A 417 -14.77 -18.06 -4.24
C SER A 417 -15.11 -17.86 -2.76
N LEU A 418 -16.03 -18.68 -2.25
CA LEU A 418 -16.12 -18.99 -0.83
C LEU A 418 -15.42 -20.33 -0.55
N VAL A 419 -14.52 -20.35 0.42
CA VAL A 419 -13.90 -21.57 0.95
C VAL A 419 -14.50 -21.87 2.31
N VAL A 420 -14.93 -23.11 2.52
CA VAL A 420 -15.60 -23.57 3.75
C VAL A 420 -14.94 -24.85 4.23
N ASN A 421 -14.50 -24.87 5.49
CA ASN A 421 -14.15 -26.10 6.17
C ASN A 421 -15.43 -26.77 6.70
N ASP A 422 -15.82 -27.90 6.11
CA ASP A 422 -16.95 -28.70 6.59
C ASP A 422 -16.43 -29.83 7.49
N GLU A 423 -16.50 -29.62 8.79
CA GLU A 423 -16.03 -30.58 9.79
C GLU A 423 -16.92 -31.83 9.89
N HIS A 424 -18.23 -31.72 9.59
CA HIS A 424 -19.17 -32.84 9.66
C HIS A 424 -18.88 -33.87 8.56
N GLU A 425 -18.74 -33.40 7.32
CA GLU A 425 -18.43 -34.26 6.16
C GLU A 425 -16.93 -34.53 6.01
N ASN A 426 -16.11 -34.03 6.94
CA ASN A 426 -14.65 -34.02 6.85
C ASN A 426 -14.18 -33.65 5.43
N SER A 427 -14.60 -32.48 4.94
CA SER A 427 -14.29 -32.04 3.57
C SER A 427 -14.05 -30.54 3.51
N LEU A 428 -13.23 -30.13 2.55
CA LEU A 428 -13.11 -28.72 2.17
C LEU A 428 -14.10 -28.45 1.04
N LYS A 429 -14.88 -27.38 1.13
CA LYS A 429 -15.82 -26.98 0.08
C LYS A 429 -15.37 -25.67 -0.53
N VAL A 430 -15.31 -25.62 -1.85
CA VAL A 430 -14.99 -24.39 -2.61
C VAL A 430 -16.15 -24.07 -3.53
N MET A 431 -16.67 -22.84 -3.40
CA MET A 431 -17.75 -22.33 -4.24
C MET A 431 -17.25 -21.16 -5.09
N PRO A 432 -16.83 -21.39 -6.35
CA PRO A 432 -16.44 -20.32 -7.26
C PRO A 432 -17.61 -19.36 -7.54
N GLY A 433 -17.31 -18.09 -7.81
CA GLY A 433 -18.33 -17.08 -8.14
C GLY A 433 -19.30 -16.72 -7.01
N TYR A 434 -18.95 -17.05 -5.75
CA TYR A 434 -19.78 -16.81 -4.57
C TYR A 434 -20.22 -15.34 -4.46
N TRP A 435 -19.30 -14.39 -4.66
CA TRP A 435 -19.60 -12.96 -4.50
C TRP A 435 -20.77 -12.52 -5.39
N PHE A 436 -20.72 -12.84 -6.68
CA PHE A 436 -21.77 -12.47 -7.63
C PHE A 436 -23.12 -13.12 -7.30
N MET A 437 -23.09 -14.37 -6.82
CA MET A 437 -24.30 -15.12 -6.51
C MET A 437 -24.95 -14.74 -5.17
N HIS A 438 -24.15 -14.37 -4.16
CA HIS A 438 -24.63 -14.27 -2.77
C HIS A 438 -24.34 -12.94 -2.08
N ASN A 439 -23.30 -12.21 -2.50
CA ASN A 439 -22.83 -11.01 -1.82
C ASN A 439 -22.35 -9.90 -2.79
N MET A 440 -23.14 -9.65 -3.83
CA MET A 440 -22.75 -8.70 -4.89
C MET A 440 -22.66 -7.26 -4.37
N TYR A 441 -23.46 -6.91 -3.35
CA TYR A 441 -23.44 -5.59 -2.73
C TYR A 441 -22.06 -5.25 -2.15
N ALA A 442 -21.46 -6.16 -1.37
CA ALA A 442 -20.16 -5.90 -0.75
C ALA A 442 -19.04 -5.81 -1.78
N LEU A 443 -19.02 -6.70 -2.79
CA LEU A 443 -18.01 -6.67 -3.86
C LEU A 443 -18.03 -5.34 -4.61
N ALA A 444 -19.22 -4.90 -5.06
CA ALA A 444 -19.37 -3.65 -5.80
C ALA A 444 -19.10 -2.41 -4.94
N ARG A 445 -19.61 -2.38 -3.70
CA ARG A 445 -19.43 -1.24 -2.79
C ARG A 445 -17.97 -1.05 -2.41
N ASN A 446 -17.22 -2.13 -2.20
CA ASN A 446 -15.80 -2.03 -1.85
C ASN A 446 -14.99 -1.42 -3.00
N SER A 447 -15.19 -1.91 -4.22
CA SER A 447 -14.53 -1.36 -5.42
C SER A 447 -14.79 0.15 -5.57
N TRP A 448 -16.03 0.60 -5.39
CA TRP A 448 -16.39 2.02 -5.39
C TRP A 448 -15.69 2.81 -4.27
N LYS A 449 -15.73 2.30 -3.04
CA LYS A 449 -15.09 2.96 -1.88
C LYS A 449 -13.58 3.12 -2.05
N TYR A 450 -12.90 2.17 -2.67
CA TYR A 450 -11.44 2.26 -2.84
C TYR A 450 -11.06 3.43 -3.74
N VAL A 451 -11.83 3.68 -4.80
CA VAL A 451 -11.63 4.85 -5.67
C VAL A 451 -11.81 6.15 -4.89
N ASP A 452 -12.89 6.27 -4.12
CA ASP A 452 -13.18 7.48 -3.34
C ASP A 452 -12.15 7.76 -2.24
N ARG A 453 -11.56 6.69 -1.69
CA ARG A 453 -10.55 6.74 -0.63
C ARG A 453 -9.13 6.98 -1.14
N ASP A 454 -8.86 6.81 -2.43
CA ASP A 454 -7.53 7.08 -2.98
C ASP A 454 -7.25 8.58 -3.03
N LYS A 455 -6.66 9.10 -1.95
CA LYS A 455 -6.33 10.53 -1.79
C LYS A 455 -4.89 10.87 -2.17
N ARG A 456 -4.15 9.90 -2.74
CA ARG A 456 -2.77 10.11 -3.17
C ARG A 456 -2.63 11.29 -4.12
N VAL A 457 -1.66 12.14 -3.80
CA VAL A 457 -1.16 13.20 -4.68
C VAL A 457 -0.29 12.60 -5.79
N ASP A 458 0.69 11.76 -5.41
CA ASP A 458 1.51 11.01 -6.36
C ASP A 458 0.85 9.67 -6.76
N LYS A 459 0.58 9.52 -8.06
CA LYS A 459 0.01 8.31 -8.68
C LYS A 459 0.98 7.60 -9.62
N THR A 460 2.28 7.65 -9.32
CA THR A 460 3.35 6.97 -10.08
C THR A 460 3.00 5.52 -10.45
N GLN A 461 2.47 4.74 -9.51
CA GLN A 461 1.76 3.49 -9.84
C GLN A 461 0.25 3.73 -9.96
N VAL A 462 -0.30 3.43 -11.13
CA VAL A 462 -1.75 3.39 -11.36
C VAL A 462 -2.32 2.15 -10.67
N LEU A 463 -3.27 2.36 -9.76
CA LEU A 463 -3.90 1.28 -8.99
C LEU A 463 -5.17 0.81 -9.69
N GLU A 464 -5.31 -0.52 -9.83
CA GLU A 464 -6.54 -1.14 -10.33
C GLU A 464 -7.46 -1.51 -9.15
N PHE A 465 -8.68 -0.97 -9.15
CA PHE A 465 -9.71 -1.23 -8.14
C PHE A 465 -10.92 -1.97 -8.68
N ASP A 466 -11.05 -2.15 -10.00
CA ASP A 466 -12.11 -2.97 -10.58
C ASP A 466 -11.88 -4.44 -10.23
N TYR A 467 -12.94 -5.12 -9.78
CA TYR A 467 -12.89 -6.54 -9.50
C TYR A 467 -12.79 -7.37 -10.79
N LEU A 468 -13.28 -6.88 -11.94
CA LEU A 468 -13.04 -7.45 -13.28
C LEU A 468 -11.86 -6.74 -13.96
N ALA A 469 -10.67 -7.30 -13.77
CA ALA A 469 -9.43 -6.77 -14.32
C ALA A 469 -8.54 -7.91 -14.86
N PRO A 470 -7.50 -7.62 -15.66
CA PRO A 470 -6.74 -8.64 -16.37
C PRO A 470 -6.36 -9.88 -15.55
N ASP A 471 -5.79 -9.73 -14.36
CA ASP A 471 -5.40 -10.85 -13.48
C ASP A 471 -6.59 -11.69 -13.00
N SER A 472 -7.72 -11.10 -12.58
CA SER A 472 -8.89 -11.90 -12.17
C SER A 472 -9.59 -12.56 -13.35
N VAL A 473 -9.49 -11.96 -14.54
CA VAL A 473 -10.03 -12.53 -15.78
C VAL A 473 -9.19 -13.73 -16.22
N GLU A 474 -7.86 -13.65 -16.13
CA GLU A 474 -6.99 -14.82 -16.37
C GLU A 474 -7.20 -15.93 -15.32
N GLU A 475 -7.45 -15.56 -14.05
CA GLU A 475 -7.87 -16.52 -13.02
C GLU A 475 -9.24 -17.15 -13.34
N MET A 476 -10.19 -16.41 -13.92
CA MET A 476 -11.47 -16.97 -14.37
C MET A 476 -11.27 -17.98 -15.50
N PHE A 477 -10.41 -17.70 -16.49
CA PHE A 477 -10.06 -18.68 -17.53
C PHE A 477 -9.49 -19.95 -16.91
N THR A 478 -8.51 -19.81 -16.01
CA THR A 478 -7.93 -20.95 -15.28
C THR A 478 -9.00 -21.76 -14.56
N ALA A 479 -9.93 -21.08 -13.87
CA ALA A 479 -11.03 -21.73 -13.19
C ALA A 479 -12.02 -22.43 -14.15
N LEU A 480 -12.30 -21.87 -15.33
CA LEU A 480 -13.11 -22.54 -16.36
C LEU A 480 -12.47 -23.88 -16.74
N GLU A 481 -11.16 -23.90 -17.01
CA GLU A 481 -10.44 -25.14 -17.35
C GLU A 481 -10.48 -26.20 -16.23
N LEU A 482 -10.33 -25.75 -14.98
CA LEU A 482 -10.39 -26.62 -13.81
C LEU A 482 -11.80 -27.17 -13.57
N MET A 483 -12.84 -26.38 -13.84
CA MET A 483 -14.23 -26.81 -13.77
C MET A 483 -14.55 -27.82 -14.89
N GLU A 484 -14.09 -27.58 -16.12
CA GLU A 484 -14.19 -28.53 -17.24
C GLU A 484 -13.55 -29.88 -16.85
N LEU A 485 -12.34 -29.86 -16.29
CA LEU A 485 -11.63 -31.06 -15.87
C LEU A 485 -12.39 -31.82 -14.76
N ALA A 486 -12.90 -31.11 -13.75
CA ALA A 486 -13.64 -31.72 -12.64
C ALA A 486 -14.94 -32.39 -13.12
N VAL A 487 -15.67 -31.76 -14.04
CA VAL A 487 -16.88 -32.34 -14.65
C VAL A 487 -16.54 -33.56 -15.50
N GLY A 488 -15.49 -33.47 -16.33
CA GLY A 488 -15.02 -34.60 -17.12
C GLY A 488 -14.65 -35.82 -16.27
N LYS A 489 -13.92 -35.59 -15.17
CA LYS A 489 -13.55 -36.65 -14.20
C LYS A 489 -14.79 -37.28 -13.58
N ALA A 490 -15.76 -36.48 -13.15
CA ALA A 490 -17.01 -36.98 -12.58
C ALA A 490 -17.81 -37.80 -13.60
N TYR A 491 -17.82 -37.39 -14.88
CA TYR A 491 -18.50 -38.10 -15.96
C TYR A 491 -17.86 -39.45 -16.30
N HIS A 492 -16.52 -39.50 -16.40
CA HIS A 492 -15.79 -40.72 -16.76
C HIS A 492 -15.53 -41.67 -15.58
N GLY A 493 -15.66 -41.18 -14.34
CA GLY A 493 -15.36 -41.94 -13.13
C GLY A 493 -13.89 -42.35 -13.07
N ASN A 494 -13.63 -43.60 -12.70
CA ASN A 494 -12.26 -44.13 -12.54
C ASN A 494 -11.56 -44.53 -13.85
N LYS A 495 -12.13 -44.22 -15.01
CA LYS A 495 -11.52 -44.55 -16.30
C LYS A 495 -10.28 -43.69 -16.54
N LYS A 496 -9.18 -44.31 -16.99
CA LYS A 496 -7.98 -43.60 -17.41
C LYS A 496 -8.25 -42.89 -18.73
N VAL A 497 -8.47 -41.59 -18.65
CA VAL A 497 -8.73 -40.70 -19.79
C VAL A 497 -7.76 -39.52 -19.70
N SER A 498 -7.30 -39.02 -20.84
CA SER A 498 -6.38 -37.87 -20.87
C SER A 498 -7.06 -36.60 -20.35
N ASP A 499 -6.33 -35.73 -19.66
CA ASP A 499 -6.86 -34.44 -19.18
C ASP A 499 -7.48 -33.60 -20.31
N LYS A 500 -6.93 -33.69 -21.53
CA LYS A 500 -7.48 -33.02 -22.72
C LYS A 500 -8.89 -33.50 -23.05
N THR A 501 -9.10 -34.82 -23.06
CA THR A 501 -10.41 -35.43 -23.33
C THR A 501 -11.38 -35.15 -22.19
N LEU A 502 -10.95 -35.28 -20.93
CA LEU A 502 -11.77 -34.97 -19.75
C LEU A 502 -12.29 -33.52 -19.83
N ARG A 503 -11.41 -32.57 -20.13
CA ARG A 503 -11.79 -31.16 -20.30
C ARG A 503 -12.77 -30.97 -21.45
N GLN A 504 -12.52 -31.58 -22.60
CA GLN A 504 -13.41 -31.46 -23.76
C GLN A 504 -14.82 -31.96 -23.44
N ASP A 505 -14.94 -33.13 -22.82
CA ASP A 505 -16.24 -33.72 -22.46
C ASP A 505 -16.93 -32.92 -21.35
N GLY A 506 -16.18 -32.50 -20.33
CA GLY A 506 -16.69 -31.64 -19.27
C GLY A 506 -17.20 -30.30 -19.79
N LYS A 507 -16.50 -29.70 -20.76
CA LYS A 507 -16.93 -28.48 -21.46
C LYS A 507 -18.24 -28.70 -22.22
N GLN A 508 -18.37 -29.81 -22.95
CA GLN A 508 -19.61 -30.13 -23.66
C GLN A 508 -20.80 -30.29 -22.71
N LEU A 509 -20.61 -31.01 -21.60
CA LEU A 509 -21.63 -31.15 -20.56
C LEU A 509 -22.02 -29.82 -19.94
N LEU A 510 -21.05 -28.96 -19.62
CA LEU A 510 -21.31 -27.64 -19.04
C LEU A 510 -22.03 -26.68 -20.00
N LEU A 511 -21.79 -26.80 -21.31
CA LEU A 511 -22.41 -25.93 -22.31
C LEU A 511 -23.79 -26.42 -22.76
N ASN A 512 -23.96 -27.73 -22.94
CA ASN A 512 -25.15 -28.30 -23.59
C ASN A 512 -26.05 -29.10 -22.65
N GLU A 513 -25.51 -29.61 -21.54
CA GLU A 513 -26.22 -30.48 -20.58
C GLU A 513 -26.02 -30.01 -19.14
N ASN A 514 -25.97 -28.68 -18.94
CA ASN A 514 -25.63 -28.07 -17.65
C ASN A 514 -26.55 -28.51 -16.49
N GLU A 515 -27.80 -28.83 -16.80
CA GLU A 515 -28.78 -29.37 -15.85
C GLU A 515 -28.41 -30.77 -15.35
N SER A 516 -27.70 -31.57 -16.15
CA SER A 516 -27.13 -32.84 -15.68
C SER A 516 -25.97 -32.61 -14.71
N VAL A 517 -25.15 -31.58 -14.97
CA VAL A 517 -24.04 -31.20 -14.08
C VAL A 517 -24.55 -30.70 -12.71
N SER A 518 -25.76 -30.11 -12.64
CA SER A 518 -26.34 -29.65 -11.38
C SER A 518 -26.53 -30.75 -10.33
N ARG A 519 -26.66 -32.00 -10.80
CA ARG A 519 -26.85 -33.20 -9.98
C ARG A 519 -25.55 -33.96 -9.70
N MET A 520 -24.43 -33.54 -10.28
CA MET A 520 -23.13 -34.19 -10.08
C MET A 520 -22.45 -33.71 -8.80
N THR A 521 -21.80 -34.63 -8.10
CA THR A 521 -20.83 -34.31 -7.04
C THR A 521 -19.45 -34.16 -7.66
N LEU A 522 -18.91 -32.96 -7.61
CA LEU A 522 -17.64 -32.62 -8.27
C LEU A 522 -16.54 -32.45 -7.23
N TYR A 523 -15.37 -33.01 -7.51
CA TYR A 523 -14.19 -32.90 -6.66
C TYR A 523 -13.04 -32.22 -7.39
N ALA A 524 -12.21 -31.51 -6.64
CA ALA A 524 -10.98 -30.90 -7.13
C ALA A 524 -9.76 -31.55 -6.46
N ASP A 525 -8.72 -31.76 -7.24
CA ASP A 525 -7.45 -32.32 -6.77
C ASP A 525 -6.46 -31.18 -6.45
N ASN A 526 -5.50 -31.46 -5.56
CA ASN A 526 -4.39 -30.56 -5.22
C ASN A 526 -4.82 -29.18 -4.68
N ILE A 527 -5.96 -29.10 -4.00
CA ILE A 527 -6.44 -27.87 -3.36
C ILE A 527 -6.04 -27.79 -1.89
N GLU A 528 -5.94 -28.92 -1.22
CA GLU A 528 -5.59 -29.01 0.21
C GLU A 528 -4.57 -30.13 0.40
N ASN A 529 -3.56 -29.88 1.24
CA ASN A 529 -2.57 -30.88 1.64
C ASN A 529 -3.14 -31.84 2.71
N ALA A 530 -4.17 -32.57 2.32
CA ALA A 530 -4.86 -33.56 3.14
C ALA A 530 -5.36 -34.71 2.27
N THR A 531 -5.66 -35.85 2.90
CA THR A 531 -6.25 -37.02 2.22
C THR A 531 -7.76 -36.88 2.01
N ARG A 532 -8.39 -35.86 2.62
CA ARG A 532 -9.83 -35.63 2.52
C ARG A 532 -10.21 -35.01 1.19
N LYS A 533 -11.47 -35.19 0.80
CA LYS A 533 -11.96 -34.70 -0.48
C LYS A 533 -12.21 -33.19 -0.44
N VAL A 534 -11.93 -32.53 -1.57
CA VAL A 534 -12.29 -31.13 -1.79
C VAL A 534 -13.44 -31.05 -2.78
N GLN A 535 -14.61 -30.61 -2.34
CA GLN A 535 -15.81 -30.54 -3.15
C GLN A 535 -15.96 -29.16 -3.81
N LEU A 536 -16.25 -29.16 -5.12
CA LEU A 536 -16.65 -27.96 -5.84
C LEU A 536 -18.17 -27.78 -5.79
N LEU A 537 -18.62 -26.63 -5.32
CA LEU A 537 -20.03 -26.29 -5.19
C LEU A 537 -20.50 -25.40 -6.35
N LYS A 538 -21.71 -25.68 -6.84
CA LYS A 538 -22.46 -24.86 -7.82
C LYS A 538 -21.67 -24.56 -9.10
N VAL A 539 -20.84 -25.49 -9.57
CA VAL A 539 -20.09 -25.37 -10.84
C VAL A 539 -21.03 -25.08 -12.02
N HIS A 540 -22.19 -25.74 -12.08
CA HIS A 540 -23.23 -25.49 -13.09
C HIS A 540 -23.75 -24.03 -13.12
N LYS A 541 -23.59 -23.26 -12.03
CA LYS A 541 -23.91 -21.82 -12.00
C LYS A 541 -22.68 -20.95 -12.21
N ALA A 542 -21.55 -21.32 -11.60
CA ALA A 542 -20.32 -20.55 -11.68
C ALA A 542 -19.73 -20.53 -13.10
N TYR A 543 -19.81 -21.65 -13.82
CA TYR A 543 -19.27 -21.77 -15.17
C TYR A 543 -19.94 -20.80 -16.17
N PRO A 544 -21.28 -20.79 -16.38
CA PRO A 544 -21.91 -19.80 -17.26
C PRO A 544 -21.72 -18.37 -16.76
N LEU A 545 -21.78 -18.13 -15.44
CA LEU A 545 -21.50 -16.83 -14.85
C LEU A 545 -20.12 -16.28 -15.21
N PHE A 546 -19.05 -17.08 -15.09
CA PHE A 546 -17.70 -16.65 -15.46
C PHE A 546 -17.59 -16.32 -16.95
N ARG A 547 -18.24 -17.10 -17.82
CA ARG A 547 -18.31 -16.79 -19.26
C ARG A 547 -19.00 -15.43 -19.49
N GLU A 548 -20.12 -15.18 -18.83
CA GLU A 548 -20.84 -13.91 -18.92
C GLU A 548 -20.03 -12.73 -18.39
N LEU A 549 -19.29 -12.90 -17.29
CA LEU A 549 -18.43 -11.88 -16.71
C LEU A 549 -17.24 -11.54 -17.62
N ILE A 550 -16.69 -12.52 -18.33
CA ILE A 550 -15.64 -12.28 -19.34
C ILE A 550 -16.20 -11.46 -20.52
N ILE A 551 -17.43 -11.75 -20.97
CA ILE A 551 -18.12 -10.93 -22.00
C ILE A 551 -18.36 -9.51 -21.47
N LEU A 552 -18.85 -9.38 -20.24
CA LEU A 552 -19.08 -8.07 -19.61
C LEU A 552 -17.78 -7.27 -19.47
N TYR A 553 -16.68 -7.92 -19.07
CA TYR A 553 -15.35 -7.32 -19.02
C TYR A 553 -14.94 -6.79 -20.41
N ALA A 554 -15.10 -7.58 -21.46
CA ALA A 554 -14.78 -7.15 -22.81
C ALA A 554 -15.61 -5.95 -23.26
N VAL A 555 -16.93 -5.99 -23.04
CA VAL A 555 -17.83 -4.91 -23.46
C VAL A 555 -17.62 -3.63 -22.63
N ARG A 556 -17.40 -3.72 -21.31
CA ARG A 556 -17.12 -2.55 -20.48
C ARG A 556 -15.88 -1.80 -20.97
N ASN A 557 -14.79 -2.52 -21.26
CA ASN A 557 -13.57 -1.90 -21.78
C ASN A 557 -13.77 -1.36 -23.20
N LEU A 558 -14.56 -2.04 -24.04
CA LEU A 558 -14.94 -1.54 -25.36
C LEU A 558 -15.70 -0.21 -25.25
N LEU A 559 -16.75 -0.13 -24.42
CA LEU A 559 -17.55 1.07 -24.25
C LEU A 559 -16.74 2.24 -23.69
N LYS A 560 -15.88 1.99 -22.70
CA LYS A 560 -14.98 3.00 -22.14
C LYS A 560 -14.07 3.62 -23.21
N ASN A 561 -13.66 2.83 -24.21
CA ASN A 561 -12.78 3.26 -25.29
C ASN A 561 -13.50 3.52 -26.62
N ALA A 562 -14.83 3.40 -26.68
CA ALA A 562 -15.59 3.44 -27.93
C ALA A 562 -15.49 4.79 -28.66
N ALA A 563 -15.25 5.88 -27.94
CA ALA A 563 -15.02 7.20 -28.54
C ALA A 563 -13.78 7.23 -29.45
N GLY A 564 -12.75 6.43 -29.13
CA GLY A 564 -11.52 6.31 -29.92
C GLY A 564 -11.60 5.28 -31.06
N ILE A 565 -12.72 4.57 -31.21
CA ILE A 565 -12.91 3.51 -32.21
C ILE A 565 -13.96 3.96 -33.21
N ALA A 566 -13.53 4.26 -34.43
CA ALA A 566 -14.39 4.88 -35.45
C ALA A 566 -15.57 3.97 -35.87
N SER A 567 -15.32 2.67 -36.06
CA SER A 567 -16.29 1.73 -36.62
C SER A 567 -16.02 0.29 -36.17
N PHE A 568 -16.95 -0.62 -36.49
CA PHE A 568 -16.75 -2.06 -36.30
C PHE A 568 -15.51 -2.59 -37.05
N SER A 569 -15.21 -2.06 -38.25
CA SER A 569 -13.99 -2.44 -38.99
C SER A 569 -12.70 -2.02 -38.27
N ALA A 570 -12.72 -0.86 -37.62
CA ALA A 570 -11.61 -0.43 -36.76
C ALA A 570 -11.46 -1.36 -35.54
N LEU A 571 -12.57 -1.78 -34.92
CA LEU A 571 -12.54 -2.79 -33.85
C LEU A 571 -11.91 -4.11 -34.33
N LEU A 572 -12.31 -4.61 -35.51
CA LEU A 572 -11.74 -5.84 -36.07
C LEU A 572 -10.22 -5.73 -36.30
N SER A 573 -9.73 -4.55 -36.62
CA SER A 573 -8.29 -4.29 -36.75
C SER A 573 -7.57 -4.41 -35.40
N LEU A 574 -8.17 -3.91 -34.31
CA LEU A 574 -7.65 -4.10 -32.95
C LEU A 574 -7.66 -5.59 -32.57
N CYS A 575 -8.77 -6.29 -32.82
CA CYS A 575 -8.91 -7.72 -32.56
C CYS A 575 -7.83 -8.59 -33.22
N ARG A 576 -7.32 -8.20 -34.40
CA ARG A 576 -6.23 -8.93 -35.08
C ARG A 576 -4.88 -8.86 -34.36
N ASN A 577 -4.67 -7.78 -33.61
CA ASN A 577 -3.42 -7.55 -32.87
C ASN A 577 -3.55 -7.92 -31.38
N SER A 578 -4.78 -8.15 -30.91
CA SER A 578 -5.08 -8.58 -29.55
C SER A 578 -4.60 -10.01 -29.30
N LYS A 579 -3.81 -10.18 -28.23
CA LYS A 579 -3.38 -11.49 -27.74
C LYS A 579 -3.58 -11.56 -26.24
N ARG A 580 -4.09 -12.71 -25.75
CA ARG A 580 -4.19 -12.98 -24.31
C ARG A 580 -2.80 -13.27 -23.77
N THR A 581 -2.45 -12.63 -22.66
CA THR A 581 -1.15 -12.77 -21.99
C THR A 581 -1.38 -12.84 -20.49
N ALA A 582 -0.45 -13.45 -19.75
CA ALA A 582 -0.47 -13.38 -18.30
C ALA A 582 -0.22 -11.94 -17.81
N TRP A 583 -0.73 -11.63 -16.63
CA TRP A 583 -0.56 -10.34 -15.95
C TRP A 583 -0.06 -10.55 -14.53
N TYR A 584 0.76 -9.60 -14.06
CA TYR A 584 1.24 -9.54 -12.68
C TYR A 584 0.65 -8.34 -11.97
N ASN A 585 0.23 -8.54 -10.72
CA ASN A 585 -0.05 -7.46 -9.79
C ASN A 585 1.26 -7.02 -9.12
N ALA A 586 1.84 -5.92 -9.59
CA ALA A 586 3.08 -5.33 -9.09
C ALA A 586 2.76 -4.17 -8.14
N GLY A 587 2.34 -4.47 -6.91
CA GLY A 587 2.05 -3.42 -5.91
C GLY A 587 0.71 -2.71 -6.08
N GLY A 588 -0.24 -3.31 -6.80
CA GLY A 588 -1.55 -2.76 -7.13
C GLY A 588 -1.68 -2.27 -8.58
N GLN A 589 -0.56 -2.12 -9.29
CA GLN A 589 -0.53 -1.90 -10.74
C GLN A 589 -0.49 -3.25 -11.46
N LEU A 590 -1.38 -3.44 -12.43
CA LEU A 590 -1.37 -4.63 -13.26
C LEU A 590 -0.47 -4.40 -14.48
N ILE A 591 0.50 -5.30 -14.67
CA ILE A 591 1.51 -5.21 -15.73
C ILE A 591 1.51 -6.52 -16.53
N LYS A 592 1.57 -6.45 -17.87
CA LYS A 592 1.68 -7.63 -18.73
C LYS A 592 2.96 -8.40 -18.40
N ALA A 593 2.90 -9.73 -18.48
CA ALA A 593 4.07 -10.56 -18.18
C ALA A 593 5.26 -10.24 -19.10
N GLU A 594 5.01 -9.93 -20.38
CA GLU A 594 6.04 -9.54 -21.34
C GLU A 594 6.75 -8.23 -20.98
N ASP A 595 6.01 -7.22 -20.51
CA ASP A 595 6.59 -5.95 -20.07
C ASP A 595 7.40 -6.14 -18.79
N MET A 596 6.91 -6.98 -17.88
CA MET A 596 7.65 -7.32 -16.65
C MET A 596 8.95 -8.06 -16.96
N ASP A 597 8.92 -8.97 -17.94
CA ASP A 597 10.12 -9.66 -18.40
C ASP A 597 11.11 -8.72 -19.10
N ASP A 598 10.62 -7.75 -19.90
CA ASP A 598 11.45 -6.67 -20.47
C ASP A 598 12.08 -5.82 -19.39
N ILE A 599 11.32 -5.37 -18.38
CA ILE A 599 11.83 -4.60 -17.23
C ILE A 599 12.98 -5.37 -16.57
N LYS A 600 12.76 -6.64 -16.19
CA LYS A 600 13.81 -7.47 -15.56
C LYS A 600 15.03 -7.62 -16.48
N SER A 601 14.83 -7.84 -17.78
CA SER A 601 15.89 -7.95 -18.79
C SER A 601 16.72 -6.66 -18.90
N ARG A 602 16.06 -5.50 -18.92
CA ARG A 602 16.71 -4.18 -19.01
C ARG A 602 17.47 -3.83 -17.75
N ILE A 603 16.96 -4.18 -16.57
CA ILE A 603 17.70 -4.02 -15.30
C ILE A 603 18.96 -4.89 -15.33
N ARG A 604 18.86 -6.19 -15.68
CA ARG A 604 20.04 -7.08 -15.77
C ARG A 604 21.10 -6.54 -16.71
N LYS A 605 20.68 -5.95 -17.84
CA LYS A 605 21.57 -5.35 -18.85
C LYS A 605 22.04 -3.93 -18.51
N GLY A 606 21.68 -3.38 -17.34
CA GLY A 606 22.03 -2.03 -16.91
C GLY A 606 21.38 -0.90 -17.72
N LYS A 607 20.37 -1.21 -18.54
CA LYS A 607 19.59 -0.21 -19.31
C LYS A 607 18.59 0.55 -18.44
N ILE A 608 18.17 -0.06 -17.34
CA ILE A 608 17.52 0.61 -16.20
C ILE A 608 18.55 0.53 -15.08
N ASN A 609 18.93 1.67 -14.51
CA ASN A 609 20.07 1.76 -13.61
C ASN A 609 19.81 2.53 -12.30
N SER A 610 18.55 2.92 -12.05
CA SER A 610 18.09 3.57 -10.81
C SER A 610 16.62 3.27 -10.53
N TRP A 611 16.17 3.54 -9.30
CA TRP A 611 14.76 3.44 -8.93
C TRP A 611 13.90 4.47 -9.67
N HIS A 612 14.41 5.69 -9.84
CA HIS A 612 13.72 6.73 -10.62
C HIS A 612 13.37 6.27 -12.05
N GLN A 613 14.33 5.63 -12.75
CA GLN A 613 14.07 5.12 -14.10
C GLN A 613 13.04 3.99 -14.11
N LEU A 614 13.02 3.14 -13.08
CA LEU A 614 11.98 2.12 -12.94
C LEU A 614 10.61 2.75 -12.66
N HIS A 615 10.55 3.79 -11.83
CA HIS A 615 9.34 4.55 -11.55
C HIS A 615 8.81 5.28 -12.78
N ASP A 616 9.68 5.83 -13.63
CA ASP A 616 9.30 6.37 -14.95
C ASP A 616 8.64 5.32 -15.84
N ILE A 617 9.13 4.08 -15.80
CA ILE A 617 8.52 2.97 -16.56
C ILE A 617 7.16 2.61 -15.97
N TYR A 618 6.99 2.57 -14.65
CA TYR A 618 5.66 2.37 -14.05
C TYR A 618 4.67 3.45 -14.48
N ARG A 619 5.10 4.73 -14.55
CA ARG A 619 4.29 5.83 -15.09
C ARG A 619 3.90 5.58 -16.55
N GLN A 620 4.86 5.21 -17.40
CA GLN A 620 4.63 4.92 -18.82
C GLN A 620 3.64 3.78 -19.02
N LEU A 621 3.81 2.66 -18.30
CA LEU A 621 2.88 1.53 -18.34
C LEU A 621 1.50 1.90 -17.77
N GLY A 622 1.46 2.82 -16.79
CA GLY A 622 0.21 3.37 -16.28
C GLY A 622 -0.56 4.17 -17.32
N VAL A 623 0.13 4.89 -18.20
CA VAL A 623 -0.49 5.65 -19.31
C VAL A 623 -1.05 4.72 -20.39
N SER A 624 -0.34 3.63 -20.74
CA SER A 624 -0.83 2.66 -21.73
C SER A 624 -1.88 1.68 -21.20
N TYR A 625 -2.04 1.59 -19.87
CA TYR A 625 -2.83 0.58 -19.18
C TYR A 625 -4.26 0.41 -19.74
N GLU A 626 -4.98 1.50 -19.99
CA GLU A 626 -6.35 1.43 -20.51
C GLU A 626 -6.42 0.80 -21.91
N GLN A 627 -5.44 1.10 -22.76
CA GLN A 627 -5.33 0.52 -24.10
C GLN A 627 -4.92 -0.96 -24.03
N ASP A 628 -3.95 -1.29 -23.18
CA ASP A 628 -3.52 -2.67 -22.95
C ASP A 628 -4.67 -3.52 -22.37
N LYS A 629 -5.43 -2.97 -21.42
CA LYS A 629 -6.62 -3.60 -20.83
C LYS A 629 -7.70 -3.82 -21.87
N LEU A 630 -7.92 -2.89 -22.81
CA LEU A 630 -8.83 -3.10 -23.94
C LEU A 630 -8.37 -4.23 -24.86
N GLN A 631 -7.08 -4.25 -25.25
CA GLN A 631 -6.55 -5.30 -26.13
C GLN A 631 -6.69 -6.68 -25.50
N HIS A 632 -6.40 -6.77 -24.19
CA HIS A 632 -6.62 -7.97 -23.39
C HIS A 632 -8.11 -8.38 -23.38
N ALA A 633 -9.02 -7.44 -23.09
CA ALA A 633 -10.46 -7.68 -23.11
C ALA A 633 -10.97 -8.27 -24.44
N LEU A 634 -10.51 -7.73 -25.56
CA LEU A 634 -10.88 -8.23 -26.89
C LEU A 634 -10.30 -9.63 -27.15
N ALA A 635 -9.05 -9.90 -26.73
CA ALA A 635 -8.46 -11.23 -26.82
C ALA A 635 -9.24 -12.26 -26.00
N CYS A 636 -9.59 -11.91 -24.75
CA CYS A 636 -10.41 -12.75 -23.89
C CYS A 636 -11.77 -13.07 -24.53
N LEU A 637 -12.42 -12.08 -25.16
CA LEU A 637 -13.70 -12.29 -25.82
C LEU A 637 -13.59 -13.29 -26.97
N LEU A 638 -12.59 -13.14 -27.83
CA LEU A 638 -12.36 -14.04 -28.97
C LEU A 638 -12.04 -15.46 -28.50
N ASP A 639 -11.17 -15.60 -27.51
CA ASP A 639 -10.78 -16.90 -26.97
C ASP A 639 -11.96 -17.62 -26.27
N LEU A 640 -12.74 -16.90 -25.47
CA LEU A 640 -13.93 -17.43 -24.82
C LEU A 640 -14.97 -17.99 -25.81
N LEU A 641 -15.14 -17.27 -26.92
CA LEU A 641 -16.07 -17.63 -28.00
C LEU A 641 -15.44 -18.63 -28.99
N GLN A 642 -14.14 -18.93 -28.88
CA GLN A 642 -13.36 -19.73 -29.81
C GLN A 642 -13.47 -19.22 -31.26
N LEU A 643 -13.30 -17.91 -31.43
CA LEU A 643 -13.39 -17.25 -32.72
C LEU A 643 -12.06 -16.63 -33.13
N THR A 644 -11.73 -16.78 -34.40
CA THR A 644 -10.72 -15.94 -35.04
C THR A 644 -11.26 -14.52 -35.27
N PRO A 645 -10.40 -13.50 -35.40
CA PRO A 645 -10.83 -12.15 -35.77
C PRO A 645 -11.61 -12.08 -37.09
N LYS A 646 -11.44 -13.06 -37.99
CA LYS A 646 -12.21 -13.14 -39.26
C LYS A 646 -13.63 -13.66 -39.06
N GLU A 647 -13.82 -14.53 -38.09
CA GLU A 647 -15.13 -15.12 -37.78
C GLU A 647 -15.98 -14.22 -36.87
N PHE A 648 -15.38 -13.21 -36.24
CA PHE A 648 -16.09 -12.22 -35.45
C PHE A 648 -16.78 -11.20 -36.36
N ASN A 649 -18.11 -11.21 -36.37
CA ASN A 649 -18.94 -10.38 -37.24
C ASN A 649 -19.89 -9.48 -36.43
N ALA A 650 -20.61 -8.58 -37.12
CA ALA A 650 -21.50 -7.61 -36.50
C ALA A 650 -22.57 -8.27 -35.61
N GLU A 651 -23.20 -9.35 -36.10
CA GLU A 651 -24.21 -10.10 -35.35
C GLU A 651 -23.65 -10.68 -34.03
N LYS A 652 -22.43 -11.23 -34.06
CA LYS A 652 -21.76 -11.75 -32.86
C LYS A 652 -21.43 -10.64 -31.87
N LEU A 653 -20.96 -9.49 -32.34
CA LEU A 653 -20.73 -8.33 -31.47
C LEU A 653 -22.05 -7.83 -30.86
N ARG A 654 -23.12 -7.71 -31.66
CA ARG A 654 -24.46 -7.34 -31.19
C ARG A 654 -24.93 -8.28 -30.07
N LYS A 655 -24.79 -9.60 -30.25
CA LYS A 655 -25.12 -10.59 -29.19
C LYS A 655 -24.30 -10.37 -27.92
N CYS A 656 -23.00 -10.07 -28.03
CA CYS A 656 -22.16 -9.78 -26.87
C CYS A 656 -22.60 -8.49 -26.15
N LEU A 657 -22.95 -7.45 -26.90
CA LEU A 657 -23.46 -6.19 -26.37
C LEU A 657 -24.79 -6.39 -25.62
N GLU A 658 -25.73 -7.12 -26.22
CA GLU A 658 -27.02 -7.44 -25.62
C GLU A 658 -26.87 -8.33 -24.37
N GLN A 659 -26.02 -9.36 -24.43
CA GLN A 659 -25.70 -10.20 -23.28
C GLN A 659 -25.08 -9.37 -22.15
N SER A 660 -24.20 -8.43 -22.45
CA SER A 660 -23.58 -7.58 -21.43
C SER A 660 -24.61 -6.70 -20.71
N VAL A 661 -25.66 -6.25 -21.41
CA VAL A 661 -26.78 -5.51 -20.81
C VAL A 661 -27.57 -6.42 -19.86
N HIS A 662 -27.81 -7.67 -20.26
CA HIS A 662 -28.47 -8.65 -19.40
C HIS A 662 -27.65 -8.91 -18.13
N THR A 663 -26.37 -9.27 -18.29
CA THR A 663 -25.47 -9.55 -17.16
C THR A 663 -25.31 -8.32 -16.26
N SER A 664 -25.11 -7.11 -16.81
CA SER A 664 -25.03 -5.90 -16.00
C SER A 664 -26.35 -5.62 -15.25
N GLY A 665 -27.50 -5.91 -15.87
CA GLY A 665 -28.80 -5.81 -15.21
C GLY A 665 -28.94 -6.78 -14.04
N ALA A 666 -28.57 -8.05 -14.25
CA ALA A 666 -28.57 -9.07 -13.22
C ALA A 666 -27.64 -8.74 -12.05
N LEU A 667 -26.46 -8.16 -12.32
CA LEU A 667 -25.54 -7.68 -11.29
C LEU A 667 -26.14 -6.53 -10.47
N THR A 668 -26.74 -5.52 -11.11
CA THR A 668 -27.41 -4.40 -10.41
C THR A 668 -28.57 -4.90 -9.54
N GLU A 669 -29.38 -5.83 -10.05
CA GLU A 669 -30.43 -6.48 -9.26
C GLU A 669 -29.85 -7.29 -8.09
N GLY A 670 -28.74 -8.00 -8.33
CA GLY A 670 -28.01 -8.73 -7.30
C GLY A 670 -27.46 -7.83 -6.18
N ILE A 671 -27.03 -6.60 -6.50
CA ILE A 671 -26.64 -5.59 -5.50
C ILE A 671 -27.83 -5.25 -4.60
N TYR A 672 -28.99 -4.95 -5.20
CA TYR A 672 -30.21 -4.65 -4.44
C TYR A 672 -30.63 -5.84 -3.57
N ARG A 673 -30.82 -7.03 -4.17
CA ARG A 673 -31.23 -8.26 -3.47
C ARG A 673 -30.28 -8.66 -2.35
N SER A 674 -28.98 -8.48 -2.56
CA SER A 674 -27.98 -8.78 -1.53
C SER A 674 -28.12 -7.88 -0.31
N ARG A 675 -28.47 -6.60 -0.50
CA ARG A 675 -28.70 -5.65 0.60
C ARG A 675 -30.09 -5.80 1.20
N GLU A 676 -31.11 -6.12 0.41
CA GLU A 676 -32.48 -6.36 0.85
C GLU A 676 -32.58 -7.46 1.92
N LYS A 677 -31.72 -8.48 1.86
CA LYS A 677 -31.59 -9.50 2.91
C LYS A 677 -31.36 -8.91 4.31
N ASP A 678 -30.71 -7.75 4.41
CA ASP A 678 -30.47 -7.09 5.69
C ASP A 678 -31.75 -6.50 6.28
N TYR A 679 -32.74 -6.19 5.45
CA TYR A 679 -34.01 -5.58 5.80
C TYR A 679 -35.14 -6.60 5.98
N THR A 680 -35.05 -7.75 5.31
CA THR A 680 -36.10 -8.80 5.34
C THR A 680 -35.76 -9.97 6.25
N ASN A 681 -34.54 -10.05 6.79
CA ASN A 681 -34.15 -11.14 7.67
C ASN A 681 -34.77 -10.96 9.07
N PRO A 682 -35.62 -11.90 9.54
CA PRO A 682 -36.28 -11.78 10.84
C PRO A 682 -35.28 -11.73 12.01
N TYR A 683 -34.12 -12.39 11.89
CA TYR A 683 -33.06 -12.34 12.91
C TYR A 683 -32.32 -11.01 12.96
N ARG A 684 -32.44 -10.17 11.92
CA ARG A 684 -31.96 -8.77 11.98
C ARG A 684 -33.05 -7.84 12.46
N GLN A 685 -34.30 -8.07 12.04
CA GLN A 685 -35.43 -7.26 12.49
C GLN A 685 -35.67 -7.38 14.00
N MET A 686 -35.37 -8.54 14.60
CA MET A 686 -35.59 -8.79 16.03
C MET A 686 -34.86 -7.84 17.00
N THR A 687 -33.86 -7.08 16.52
CA THR A 687 -33.12 -6.10 17.35
C THR A 687 -33.75 -4.72 17.36
N TYR A 688 -34.87 -4.52 16.65
CA TYR A 688 -35.60 -3.27 16.60
C TYR A 688 -37.03 -3.51 17.11
N GLU A 689 -37.57 -2.54 17.86
CA GLU A 689 -38.94 -2.56 18.36
C GLU A 689 -39.96 -2.52 17.22
N ASN A 690 -39.66 -1.80 16.13
CA ASN A 690 -40.52 -1.66 14.95
C ASN A 690 -39.72 -1.18 13.71
N GLN A 691 -40.40 -1.05 12.57
CA GLN A 691 -39.78 -0.62 11.30
C GLN A 691 -39.29 0.85 11.35
N GLU A 692 -39.95 1.73 12.10
CA GLU A 692 -39.54 3.14 12.21
C GLU A 692 -38.19 3.27 12.92
N GLU A 693 -37.96 2.51 14.00
CA GLU A 693 -36.65 2.43 14.65
C GLU A 693 -35.60 1.86 13.69
N MET A 694 -35.92 0.77 12.99
CA MET A 694 -34.99 0.18 12.02
C MET A 694 -34.59 1.21 10.94
N ASP A 695 -35.54 1.92 10.35
CA ASP A 695 -35.30 2.93 9.33
C ASP A 695 -34.48 4.11 9.89
N ALA A 696 -34.73 4.53 11.13
CA ALA A 696 -33.96 5.58 11.79
C ALA A 696 -32.49 5.15 12.07
N VAL A 697 -32.26 3.86 12.37
CA VAL A 697 -30.92 3.34 12.72
C VAL A 697 -30.10 2.99 11.49
N VAL A 698 -30.67 2.24 10.53
CA VAL A 698 -29.92 1.74 9.36
C VAL A 698 -30.16 2.53 8.07
N GLY A 699 -31.13 3.45 8.07
CA GLY A 699 -31.60 4.14 6.87
C GLY A 699 -32.47 3.26 5.99
N LYS A 700 -33.36 3.86 5.21
CA LYS A 700 -34.22 3.09 4.30
C LYS A 700 -33.45 2.51 3.12
N LEU A 701 -33.90 1.35 2.64
CA LEU A 701 -33.23 0.63 1.55
C LEU A 701 -33.32 1.39 0.22
N ASP A 702 -34.48 1.97 -0.08
CA ASP A 702 -34.76 2.76 -1.28
C ASP A 702 -33.98 4.09 -1.29
N GLU A 703 -33.64 4.63 -0.13
CA GLU A 703 -32.81 5.83 0.01
C GLU A 703 -31.29 5.53 -0.04
N ASN A 704 -30.88 4.27 -0.21
CA ASN A 704 -29.45 3.92 -0.26
C ASN A 704 -28.76 4.53 -1.50
N SER A 705 -27.96 5.57 -1.28
CA SER A 705 -27.30 6.34 -2.35
C SER A 705 -26.45 5.49 -3.31
N PHE A 706 -25.74 4.48 -2.79
CA PHE A 706 -24.95 3.58 -3.63
C PHE A 706 -25.83 2.76 -4.57
N ILE A 707 -26.94 2.18 -4.07
CA ILE A 707 -27.89 1.43 -4.92
C ILE A 707 -28.48 2.33 -6.01
N GLN A 708 -28.92 3.53 -5.65
CA GLN A 708 -29.47 4.50 -6.60
C GLN A 708 -28.46 4.89 -7.69
N GLN A 709 -27.18 5.06 -7.30
CA GLN A 709 -26.10 5.28 -8.25
C GLN A 709 -25.96 4.10 -9.22
N THR A 710 -25.95 2.85 -8.73
CA THR A 710 -25.82 1.67 -9.62
C THR A 710 -26.99 1.50 -10.60
N ILE A 711 -28.20 1.91 -10.22
CA ILE A 711 -29.37 1.92 -11.11
C ILE A 711 -29.19 2.99 -12.19
N THR A 712 -28.68 4.16 -11.82
CA THR A 712 -28.38 5.26 -12.76
C THR A 712 -27.28 4.85 -13.73
N ASP A 713 -26.21 4.22 -13.24
CA ASP A 713 -25.11 3.70 -14.06
C ASP A 713 -25.60 2.63 -15.03
N LEU A 714 -26.50 1.74 -14.61
CA LEU A 714 -27.12 0.74 -15.50
C LEU A 714 -27.95 1.40 -16.62
N LYS A 715 -28.71 2.46 -16.32
CA LYS A 715 -29.46 3.22 -17.34
C LYS A 715 -28.50 3.86 -18.36
N ALA A 716 -27.41 4.46 -17.88
CA ALA A 716 -26.38 5.03 -18.74
C ALA A 716 -25.70 3.96 -19.61
N TYR A 717 -25.35 2.82 -19.02
CA TYR A 717 -24.75 1.67 -19.71
C TYR A 717 -25.67 1.14 -20.83
N LYS A 718 -26.96 0.93 -20.54
CA LYS A 718 -27.96 0.51 -21.53
C LYS A 718 -28.05 1.48 -22.71
N LYS A 719 -28.00 2.79 -22.42
CA LYS A 719 -28.00 3.82 -23.45
C LYS A 719 -26.73 3.76 -24.30
N GLN A 720 -25.55 3.69 -23.68
CA GLN A 720 -24.27 3.58 -24.39
C GLN A 720 -24.23 2.38 -25.33
N VAL A 721 -24.72 1.21 -24.88
CA VAL A 721 -24.81 0.01 -25.73
C VAL A 721 -25.74 0.23 -26.92
N LYS A 722 -26.95 0.76 -26.69
CA LYS A 722 -27.92 1.04 -27.76
C LYS A 722 -27.36 2.04 -28.78
N ASP A 723 -26.71 3.09 -28.30
CA ASP A 723 -26.10 4.12 -29.14
C ASP A 723 -24.95 3.54 -29.98
N LEU A 724 -24.13 2.65 -29.40
CA LEU A 724 -23.06 1.97 -30.13
C LEU A 724 -23.61 1.03 -31.22
N ILE A 725 -24.63 0.23 -30.91
CA ILE A 725 -25.30 -0.66 -31.87
C ILE A 725 -25.83 0.14 -33.06
N LYS A 726 -26.47 1.28 -32.80
CA LYS A 726 -26.98 2.18 -33.85
C LYS A 726 -25.84 2.82 -34.65
N LYS A 727 -24.81 3.34 -33.97
CA LYS A 727 -23.68 4.05 -34.60
C LYS A 727 -22.87 3.15 -35.53
N TRP A 728 -22.70 1.88 -35.16
CA TRP A 728 -21.89 0.93 -35.92
C TRP A 728 -22.71 0.02 -36.84
N GLU A 729 -24.02 0.27 -36.97
CA GLU A 729 -24.93 -0.49 -37.84
C GLU A 729 -24.80 -2.01 -37.63
N LEU A 730 -24.74 -2.43 -36.36
CA LEU A 730 -24.49 -3.83 -35.97
C LEU A 730 -25.68 -4.75 -36.22
#